data_AF-A0A3E0QMZ5-F1
#
_entry.id   AF-A0A3E0QMZ5-F1
#
_cell.length_a   1.000
_cell.length_b   1.000
_cell.length_c   1.000
_cell.angle_alpha   90.00
_cell.angle_beta   90.00
_cell.angle_gamma   90.00
#
_symmetry.space_group_name_H-M   'P 1'
#
loop_
_entity.id
_entity.type
_entity.pdbx_description
1 polymer ?
#
loop_
_entity_poly.entity_id
_entity_poly.type
_entity_poly.pdbx_seq_one_letter_code
_entity_poly.pdbx_strand_id
1 'polypeptide(L)'
;MRRKIYLSAISIIICTIKMNAAVITVNPAGGANYTSLSSAISAALSGDTIMLSGTITGEGVAGEGIIINKNISIFGVSPSTSIIQAAASQNTANRRVITVYANRTVLLKNLTIRHGKTATSGYPQQWGGGILNYGILTVDNCIIRNNNANSSGGGIYNDSYYQVGANGNLTVTNSTVCNNVGADYGSGICSGYFTTVMKLTNVTVFGNTGSSAIALDRSANTYITNCTVANNGSSGIWTYAGGNTLYMKNTIVADNASTDFVLLSGAAVVESHNIVESSSGYTFTGSGTITGQQTYLDLDNVLLDNGSLFETPTLALYASSVAIDAGTSSGMNGVVPIPCKDQRGYMSATTRDIGAFEYDAALNVPGSITVSAHPSPVVACSGSPAVFSISSNAESFQWRKNGNPIRGATSSVLTINSPGVTDAATYDCVLSKSCAVMLSNTATLTLDNAPPAFDVATLPDIVVSCGSAVSAPTATDNCSGSITGITSDPTNFSTPGIYAINWTYSDANGNNSYQTQNVFVEDTIAPVPQLSSLPQITADCYVTLNAPLANDNCAGTLSAITNDPVTYMVPGTYQVNWIYSDGNGNSFTQVQAVLITDAIAPVPDVNSLPLISSSCSVSLVPPTATDNCSGLVMASTSDPTTFSVPGNYTVTWTYNDGNGNTSTQTQQVEVTDNIAPVADVASLPQITADCSVQVAAPSATDNCAGSVIATTSDPQYYNSPGSYIINWVYDDGHGNQSGQSQNIVITDNQAPVPVVSSLPDIHASCGYMALAPQSMDNCAGTVNAHTADPVVFGTTGTYQIEWIYSDGNGNSVSQTQNVIITDQIAPVPDLHTLPAVSAICNVTLTPPGASDNCNGNIIATSSDPISYTEPGQYNVTWIYEDASGNSVSQNQTVIITGLDLSVSQNGNTLVSGATSVSYQWLNCSAGFSLVPGQNTATFSPAVSGDYAVRISNGICADTSACYSVIVTSSEYGYLNNSTSFAFYPNPSSGIVNADLTAFNKILKLSLLNHLGEEVKEWNHLKGGRHSLDLGELASGLYHVRIITEEKVLSDRIIIQ
;
A
#
# COMPACT_ATOMS: atom_id res chain seq x y z
N MET A 1 -8.18 26.33 -20.43
CA MET A 1 -8.43 27.32 -21.51
C MET A 1 -7.57 26.98 -22.73
N ARG A 2 -7.97 27.36 -23.95
CA ARG A 2 -7.22 27.10 -25.21
C ARG A 2 -6.45 28.35 -25.68
N ARG A 3 -5.47 28.13 -26.57
CA ARG A 3 -4.64 29.09 -27.36
C ARG A 3 -3.46 29.71 -26.57
N LYS A 4 -2.31 30.00 -27.18
CA LYS A 4 -2.02 30.22 -28.62
C LYS A 4 -0.59 29.81 -29.02
N ILE A 5 -0.40 29.47 -30.30
CA ILE A 5 0.88 29.13 -30.96
C ILE A 5 1.66 30.39 -31.32
N TYR A 6 2.99 30.32 -31.32
CA TYR A 6 3.86 31.10 -32.22
C TYR A 6 4.96 30.22 -32.82
N LEU A 7 4.87 30.00 -34.13
CA LEU A 7 6.04 29.73 -34.99
C LEU A 7 6.54 31.08 -35.49
N SER A 8 7.85 31.30 -35.50
CA SER A 8 8.47 32.35 -36.34
C SER A 8 9.46 31.70 -37.30
N ALA A 9 9.10 31.69 -38.59
CA ALA A 9 10.03 31.35 -39.66
C ALA A 9 10.91 32.57 -39.96
N ILE A 10 12.22 32.36 -40.08
CA ILE A 10 13.15 33.28 -40.74
C ILE A 10 13.79 32.52 -41.91
N SER A 11 13.82 33.17 -43.06
CA SER A 11 14.11 32.54 -44.35
C SER A 11 15.59 32.25 -44.56
N ILE A 12 15.86 31.03 -45.04
CA ILE A 12 16.72 30.71 -46.18
C ILE A 12 17.89 31.68 -46.41
N ILE A 13 19.05 31.35 -45.84
CA ILE A 13 20.34 31.51 -46.53
C ILE A 13 20.78 30.10 -46.92
N ILE A 14 20.59 29.73 -48.19
CA ILE A 14 21.27 28.57 -48.77
C ILE A 14 22.71 29.00 -49.03
N CYS A 15 23.53 28.92 -47.98
CA CYS A 15 24.95 28.71 -48.17
C CYS A 15 25.12 27.19 -48.36
N THR A 16 25.47 26.75 -49.56
CA THR A 16 25.86 25.35 -49.83
C THR A 16 27.21 25.06 -49.18
N ILE A 17 27.19 24.94 -47.85
CA ILE A 17 28.21 24.19 -47.13
C ILE A 17 28.00 22.74 -47.55
N LYS A 18 28.89 22.23 -48.40
CA LYS A 18 29.13 20.79 -48.45
C LYS A 18 29.61 20.40 -47.06
N MET A 19 28.71 19.90 -46.21
CA MET A 19 29.12 19.08 -45.09
C MET A 19 29.87 17.91 -45.72
N ASN A 20 31.18 17.84 -45.49
CA ASN A 20 31.95 16.68 -45.90
C ASN A 20 31.34 15.46 -45.19
N ALA A 21 31.04 14.43 -45.98
CA ALA A 21 30.58 13.14 -45.50
C ALA A 21 31.47 12.67 -44.34
N ALA A 22 30.89 12.38 -43.17
CA ALA A 22 31.67 11.90 -42.05
C ALA A 22 32.25 10.52 -42.40
N VAL A 23 33.49 10.27 -41.95
CA VAL A 23 34.18 9.00 -42.16
C VAL A 23 34.08 8.18 -40.88
N ILE A 24 33.38 7.04 -40.95
CA ILE A 24 33.14 6.16 -39.81
C ILE A 24 33.93 4.87 -40.00
N THR A 25 34.95 4.62 -39.18
CA THR A 25 35.81 3.45 -39.31
C THR A 25 35.29 2.26 -38.49
N VAL A 26 35.12 1.10 -39.13
CA VAL A 26 34.80 -0.19 -38.49
C VAL A 26 36.06 -1.06 -38.51
N ASN A 27 36.71 -1.21 -37.35
CA ASN A 27 37.95 -1.98 -37.18
C ASN A 27 37.68 -3.30 -36.39
N PRO A 28 38.11 -4.49 -36.85
CA PRO A 28 37.75 -5.77 -36.22
C PRO A 28 38.46 -6.18 -34.92
N ALA A 29 39.25 -5.31 -34.29
CA ALA A 29 40.14 -5.64 -33.17
C ALA A 29 39.50 -6.29 -31.92
N GLY A 30 38.16 -6.38 -31.86
CA GLY A 30 37.40 -7.10 -30.81
C GLY A 30 36.30 -8.03 -31.33
N GLY A 31 36.32 -8.45 -32.60
CA GLY A 31 35.30 -9.33 -33.18
C GLY A 31 34.17 -8.58 -33.89
N ALA A 32 34.49 -7.82 -34.94
CA ALA A 32 33.49 -7.12 -35.73
C ALA A 32 32.59 -8.10 -36.51
N ASN A 33 31.28 -7.96 -36.30
CA ASN A 33 30.24 -8.83 -36.83
C ASN A 33 29.15 -7.97 -37.49
N TYR A 34 28.05 -8.59 -37.95
CA TYR A 34 26.96 -7.85 -38.58
C TYR A 34 26.37 -6.75 -37.68
N THR A 35 26.43 -6.90 -36.35
CA THR A 35 25.97 -5.88 -35.40
C THR A 35 26.86 -4.63 -35.45
N SER A 36 28.19 -4.74 -35.51
CA SER A 36 29.05 -3.55 -35.54
C SER A 36 28.89 -2.74 -36.83
N LEU A 37 28.81 -3.40 -37.99
CA LEU A 37 28.55 -2.71 -39.26
C LEU A 37 27.10 -2.17 -39.33
N SER A 38 26.10 -2.89 -38.81
CA SER A 38 24.72 -2.38 -38.72
C SER A 38 24.59 -1.18 -37.77
N SER A 39 25.34 -1.16 -36.67
CA SER A 39 25.43 -0.01 -35.77
C SER A 39 26.13 1.18 -36.42
N ALA A 40 27.22 0.97 -37.16
CA ALA A 40 27.88 2.02 -37.94
C ALA A 40 26.94 2.62 -39.01
N ILE A 41 26.21 1.76 -39.75
CA ILE A 41 25.16 2.18 -40.68
C ILE A 41 24.05 2.93 -39.94
N SER A 42 23.66 2.50 -38.74
CA SER A 42 22.60 3.16 -37.96
C SER A 42 23.03 4.55 -37.45
N ALA A 43 24.27 4.71 -37.02
CA ALA A 43 24.85 5.97 -36.56
C ALA A 43 25.14 6.97 -37.69
N ALA A 44 25.52 6.48 -38.88
CA ALA A 44 25.83 7.32 -40.04
C ALA A 44 24.69 8.28 -40.44
N LEU A 45 25.02 9.51 -40.80
CA LEU A 45 24.11 10.42 -41.47
C LEU A 45 23.99 10.06 -42.97
N SER A 46 22.94 10.55 -43.61
CA SER A 46 22.69 10.27 -45.03
C SER A 46 23.68 11.08 -45.90
N GLY A 47 24.66 10.39 -46.46
CA GLY A 47 25.78 10.93 -47.24
C GLY A 47 27.14 10.43 -46.77
N ASP A 48 27.23 9.88 -45.55
CA ASP A 48 28.47 9.48 -44.89
C ASP A 48 29.19 8.29 -45.57
N THR A 49 30.48 8.15 -45.27
CA THR A 49 31.32 7.06 -45.76
C THR A 49 31.79 6.18 -44.60
N ILE A 50 31.56 4.88 -44.69
CA ILE A 50 32.00 3.90 -43.71
C ILE A 50 33.27 3.25 -44.23
N MET A 51 34.39 3.43 -43.54
CA MET A 51 35.65 2.74 -43.83
C MET A 51 35.68 1.39 -43.11
N LEU A 52 36.00 0.33 -43.84
CA LEU A 52 36.00 -1.05 -43.34
C LEU A 52 37.38 -1.64 -43.51
N SER A 53 37.92 -2.22 -42.43
CA SER A 53 39.12 -3.05 -42.49
C SER A 53 38.81 -4.47 -42.00
N GLY A 54 39.58 -5.46 -42.47
CA GLY A 54 39.44 -6.85 -42.06
C GLY A 54 38.07 -7.49 -42.40
N THR A 55 37.68 -8.53 -41.66
CA THR A 55 36.52 -9.38 -42.00
C THR A 55 35.35 -9.20 -41.03
N ILE A 56 34.20 -8.78 -41.56
CA ILE A 56 32.90 -8.70 -40.89
C ILE A 56 32.12 -10.00 -41.14
N THR A 57 31.81 -10.76 -40.08
CA THR A 57 31.06 -12.03 -40.19
C THR A 57 29.65 -11.93 -39.59
N GLY A 58 28.65 -12.48 -40.27
CA GLY A 58 27.29 -12.60 -39.77
C GLY A 58 27.06 -13.86 -38.92
N GLU A 59 26.52 -13.71 -37.72
CA GLU A 59 26.13 -14.83 -36.84
C GLU A 59 24.64 -14.72 -36.45
N GLY A 60 24.03 -15.84 -36.02
CA GLY A 60 22.65 -15.86 -35.49
C GLY A 60 21.54 -16.26 -36.47
N VAL A 61 20.41 -15.56 -36.43
CA VAL A 61 19.13 -15.94 -37.07
C VAL A 61 19.11 -15.67 -38.59
N ALA A 62 18.26 -16.39 -39.32
CA ALA A 62 18.01 -16.20 -40.75
C ALA A 62 17.37 -14.82 -41.05
N GLY A 63 17.60 -14.26 -42.25
CA GLY A 63 17.00 -12.99 -42.63
C GLY A 63 17.65 -12.27 -43.83
N GLU A 64 17.42 -10.95 -43.88
CA GLU A 64 17.72 -10.08 -45.03
C GLU A 64 19.18 -9.56 -45.09
N GLY A 65 20.09 -10.07 -44.24
CA GLY A 65 21.47 -9.59 -44.17
C GLY A 65 21.60 -8.20 -43.57
N ILE A 66 22.63 -7.45 -43.97
CA ILE A 66 22.86 -6.06 -43.56
C ILE A 66 21.91 -5.14 -44.34
N ILE A 67 21.03 -4.44 -43.63
CA ILE A 67 20.04 -3.53 -44.23
C ILE A 67 20.62 -2.12 -44.36
N ILE A 68 20.68 -1.61 -45.59
CA ILE A 68 21.06 -0.23 -45.90
C ILE A 68 19.80 0.56 -46.28
N ASN A 69 19.35 1.42 -45.36
CA ASN A 69 18.10 2.20 -45.45
C ASN A 69 18.31 3.72 -45.55
N LYS A 70 19.55 4.15 -45.81
CA LYS A 70 20.00 5.56 -45.96
C LYS A 70 21.03 5.66 -47.08
N ASN A 71 21.33 6.86 -47.57
CA ASN A 71 22.38 7.05 -48.57
C ASN A 71 23.73 6.99 -47.86
N ILE A 72 24.64 6.09 -48.25
CA ILE A 72 25.97 5.95 -47.65
C ILE A 72 26.97 5.34 -48.64
N SER A 73 28.25 5.56 -48.39
CA SER A 73 29.32 4.79 -49.03
C SER A 73 29.93 3.80 -48.03
N ILE A 74 30.40 2.63 -48.48
CA ILE A 74 31.15 1.66 -47.68
C ILE A 74 32.41 1.27 -48.44
N PHE A 75 33.57 1.67 -47.93
CA PHE A 75 34.87 1.52 -48.58
C PHE A 75 35.76 0.57 -47.78
N GLY A 76 36.33 -0.44 -48.43
CA GLY A 76 37.39 -1.27 -47.87
C GLY A 76 38.78 -0.67 -48.07
N VAL A 77 39.77 -1.24 -47.38
CA VAL A 77 41.20 -0.99 -47.65
C VAL A 77 41.61 -1.68 -48.95
N SER A 78 41.30 -2.97 -49.09
CA SER A 78 41.49 -3.76 -50.30
C SER A 78 40.52 -4.95 -50.34
N PRO A 79 40.14 -5.47 -51.52
CA PRO A 79 39.28 -6.66 -51.61
C PRO A 79 39.87 -7.90 -50.92
N SER A 80 41.19 -8.02 -50.88
CA SER A 80 41.91 -9.12 -50.22
C SER A 80 41.82 -9.09 -48.69
N THR A 81 41.67 -7.92 -48.08
CA THR A 81 41.66 -7.74 -46.62
C THR A 81 40.30 -7.39 -46.05
N SER A 82 39.47 -6.67 -46.81
CA SER A 82 38.24 -6.02 -46.37
C SER A 82 37.04 -6.81 -46.86
N ILE A 83 36.42 -7.59 -45.97
CA ILE A 83 35.47 -8.66 -46.33
C ILE A 83 34.18 -8.50 -45.54
N ILE A 84 33.03 -8.53 -46.20
CA ILE A 84 31.71 -8.68 -45.59
C ILE A 84 31.19 -10.08 -45.95
N GLN A 85 30.98 -10.95 -44.95
CA GLN A 85 30.56 -12.33 -45.19
C GLN A 85 29.38 -12.76 -44.29
N ALA A 86 28.39 -13.41 -44.87
CA ALA A 86 27.20 -13.84 -44.12
C ALA A 86 27.45 -15.06 -43.22
N ALA A 87 28.54 -15.79 -43.47
CA ALA A 87 29.09 -16.86 -42.66
C ALA A 87 30.59 -17.01 -42.92
N ALA A 88 31.32 -17.64 -41.98
CA ALA A 88 32.75 -17.92 -42.14
C ALA A 88 33.05 -18.91 -43.28
N SER A 89 32.13 -19.85 -43.52
CA SER A 89 32.25 -20.88 -44.56
C SER A 89 31.20 -20.69 -45.66
N GLN A 90 31.53 -21.11 -46.88
CA GLN A 90 30.58 -21.10 -48.00
C GLN A 90 29.38 -22.02 -47.73
N ASN A 91 28.20 -21.66 -48.25
CA ASN A 91 26.94 -22.42 -48.18
C ASN A 91 26.36 -22.71 -46.78
N THR A 92 26.98 -22.26 -45.68
CA THR A 92 26.49 -22.44 -44.30
C THR A 92 25.64 -21.27 -43.77
N ALA A 93 25.59 -20.14 -44.48
CA ALA A 93 24.71 -19.03 -44.11
C ALA A 93 23.22 -19.39 -44.23
N ASN A 94 22.40 -18.61 -43.53
CA ASN A 94 20.93 -18.65 -43.54
C ASN A 94 20.33 -17.26 -43.90
N ARG A 95 21.15 -16.38 -44.48
CA ARG A 95 20.84 -14.99 -44.85
C ARG A 95 21.70 -14.57 -46.05
N ARG A 96 21.25 -13.56 -46.81
CA ARG A 96 22.12 -12.85 -47.77
C ARG A 96 23.11 -11.92 -47.07
N VAL A 97 24.05 -11.33 -47.82
CA VAL A 97 25.04 -10.42 -47.22
C VAL A 97 24.47 -9.01 -47.01
N ILE A 98 23.93 -8.38 -48.07
CA ILE A 98 23.47 -6.97 -48.05
C ILE A 98 22.09 -6.84 -48.69
N THR A 99 21.22 -5.98 -48.12
CA THR A 99 19.98 -5.49 -48.74
C THR A 99 19.96 -3.97 -48.77
N VAL A 100 19.92 -3.37 -49.98
CA VAL A 100 19.75 -1.93 -50.20
C VAL A 100 18.27 -1.63 -50.45
N TYR A 101 17.69 -0.72 -49.66
CA TYR A 101 16.27 -0.36 -49.75
C TYR A 101 15.97 0.69 -50.84
N ALA A 102 14.69 0.84 -51.17
CA ALA A 102 14.18 1.84 -52.11
C ALA A 102 14.58 3.28 -51.74
N ASN A 103 14.75 4.12 -52.77
CA ASN A 103 15.19 5.52 -52.70
C ASN A 103 16.55 5.74 -51.99
N ARG A 104 17.45 4.76 -51.99
CA ARG A 104 18.81 4.90 -51.42
C ARG A 104 19.90 4.91 -52.47
N THR A 105 20.90 5.77 -52.27
CA THR A 105 22.13 5.78 -53.08
C THR A 105 23.26 5.17 -52.25
N VAL A 106 23.80 4.05 -52.72
CA VAL A 106 24.83 3.27 -52.03
C VAL A 106 26.04 3.08 -52.94
N LEU A 107 27.23 3.34 -52.41
CA LEU A 107 28.50 3.05 -53.10
C LEU A 107 29.32 2.06 -52.27
N LEU A 108 29.63 0.89 -52.84
CA LEU A 108 30.51 -0.11 -52.25
C LEU A 108 31.85 -0.07 -53.00
N LYS A 109 32.98 -0.01 -52.29
CA LYS A 109 34.30 0.08 -52.93
C LYS A 109 35.38 -0.73 -52.21
N ASN A 110 36.38 -1.24 -52.94
CA ASN A 110 37.60 -1.85 -52.40
C ASN A 110 37.35 -3.04 -51.41
N LEU A 111 36.30 -3.84 -51.60
CA LEU A 111 35.90 -4.87 -50.63
C LEU A 111 35.36 -6.18 -51.25
N THR A 112 35.43 -7.28 -50.50
CA THR A 112 34.84 -8.59 -50.86
C THR A 112 33.47 -8.79 -50.20
N ILE A 113 32.50 -9.34 -50.94
CA ILE A 113 31.17 -9.76 -50.46
C ILE A 113 31.01 -11.26 -50.71
N ARG A 114 30.86 -12.06 -49.65
CA ARG A 114 30.85 -13.54 -49.79
C ARG A 114 29.97 -14.34 -48.84
N HIS A 115 29.77 -15.60 -49.20
CA HIS A 115 29.12 -16.64 -48.40
C HIS A 115 27.65 -16.37 -48.01
N GLY A 116 26.98 -15.39 -48.63
CA GLY A 116 25.54 -15.20 -48.49
C GLY A 116 24.75 -16.38 -49.04
N LYS A 117 23.64 -16.73 -48.37
CA LYS A 117 22.72 -17.79 -48.80
C LYS A 117 21.28 -17.43 -48.44
N THR A 118 20.45 -17.27 -49.46
CA THR A 118 19.02 -16.91 -49.33
C THR A 118 18.17 -18.00 -48.67
N ALA A 119 16.94 -17.65 -48.27
CA ALA A 119 15.94 -18.62 -47.79
C ALA A 119 15.40 -19.49 -48.95
N THR A 120 14.94 -20.70 -48.65
CA THR A 120 14.48 -21.67 -49.68
C THR A 120 13.11 -21.38 -50.27
N SER A 121 12.29 -20.54 -49.62
CA SER A 121 10.96 -20.15 -50.09
C SER A 121 10.61 -18.72 -49.67
N GLY A 122 9.71 -18.09 -50.42
CA GLY A 122 9.20 -16.75 -50.14
C GLY A 122 9.81 -15.65 -51.03
N TYR A 123 8.94 -14.81 -51.60
CA TYR A 123 9.33 -13.59 -52.30
C TYR A 123 9.38 -12.41 -51.32
N PRO A 124 10.42 -11.56 -51.33
CA PRO A 124 11.63 -11.57 -52.16
C PRO A 124 12.81 -12.36 -51.55
N GLN A 125 12.56 -13.19 -50.53
CA GLN A 125 13.58 -13.79 -49.67
C GLN A 125 14.57 -14.73 -50.39
N GLN A 126 14.18 -15.29 -51.54
CA GLN A 126 14.98 -16.18 -52.40
C GLN A 126 16.00 -15.47 -53.32
N TRP A 127 16.04 -14.14 -53.34
CA TRP A 127 16.87 -13.35 -54.28
C TRP A 127 18.08 -12.69 -53.62
N GLY A 128 19.10 -12.43 -54.45
CA GLY A 128 20.27 -11.64 -54.08
C GLY A 128 21.14 -12.34 -53.04
N GLY A 129 21.86 -13.39 -53.42
CA GLY A 129 22.68 -14.17 -52.47
C GLY A 129 23.73 -13.33 -51.77
N GLY A 130 24.50 -12.55 -52.54
CA GLY A 130 25.37 -11.50 -52.04
C GLY A 130 24.57 -10.25 -51.69
N ILE A 131 24.06 -9.57 -52.74
CA ILE A 131 23.38 -8.28 -52.63
C ILE A 131 21.96 -8.37 -53.22
N LEU A 132 20.98 -7.87 -52.48
CA LEU A 132 19.66 -7.51 -52.99
C LEU A 132 19.53 -5.99 -53.04
N ASN A 133 19.22 -5.42 -54.20
CA ASN A 133 19.16 -3.96 -54.40
C ASN A 133 17.80 -3.48 -54.89
N TYR A 134 17.19 -2.53 -54.17
CA TYR A 134 16.01 -1.76 -54.59
C TYR A 134 16.31 -0.27 -54.85
N GLY A 135 17.56 0.16 -54.66
CA GLY A 135 18.02 1.54 -54.78
C GLY A 135 19.05 1.73 -55.89
N ILE A 136 19.75 2.86 -55.85
CA ILE A 136 20.87 3.17 -56.75
C ILE A 136 22.13 2.61 -56.12
N LEU A 137 22.68 1.54 -56.69
CA LEU A 137 23.88 0.86 -56.20
C LEU A 137 25.04 1.05 -57.19
N THR A 138 26.17 1.52 -56.67
CA THR A 138 27.47 1.48 -57.36
C THR A 138 28.41 0.53 -56.61
N VAL A 139 29.14 -0.30 -57.35
CA VAL A 139 30.14 -1.25 -56.86
C VAL A 139 31.43 -1.02 -57.62
N ASP A 140 32.52 -0.62 -56.97
CA ASP A 140 33.79 -0.27 -57.62
C ASP A 140 35.00 -1.00 -57.00
N ASN A 141 35.84 -1.66 -57.78
CA ASN A 141 36.99 -2.43 -57.27
C ASN A 141 36.60 -3.42 -56.15
N CYS A 142 35.60 -4.26 -56.40
CA CYS A 142 35.06 -5.21 -55.43
C CYS A 142 35.09 -6.66 -55.95
N ILE A 143 35.06 -7.63 -55.02
CA ILE A 143 34.94 -9.06 -55.35
C ILE A 143 33.65 -9.62 -54.73
N ILE A 144 32.67 -10.00 -55.55
CA ILE A 144 31.41 -10.61 -55.09
C ILE A 144 31.48 -12.09 -55.40
N ARG A 145 31.76 -12.92 -54.38
CA ARG A 145 32.07 -14.34 -54.61
C ARG A 145 31.43 -15.34 -53.65
N ASN A 146 31.26 -16.57 -54.11
CA ASN A 146 30.83 -17.70 -53.28
C ASN A 146 29.47 -17.47 -52.58
N ASN A 147 28.56 -16.70 -53.18
CA ASN A 147 27.20 -16.46 -52.68
C ASN A 147 26.15 -17.35 -53.37
N ASN A 148 24.98 -17.54 -52.76
CA ASN A 148 23.98 -18.50 -53.19
C ASN A 148 22.53 -17.95 -53.08
N ALA A 149 21.87 -17.79 -54.22
CA ALA A 149 20.43 -17.50 -54.34
C ALA A 149 19.66 -18.77 -54.75
N ASN A 150 18.57 -19.08 -54.03
CA ASN A 150 17.72 -20.21 -54.38
C ASN A 150 16.82 -19.92 -55.60
N SER A 151 16.75 -18.66 -56.03
CA SER A 151 16.10 -18.22 -57.27
C SER A 151 17.11 -17.45 -58.13
N SER A 152 17.14 -16.12 -58.07
CA SER A 152 17.89 -15.27 -59.01
C SER A 152 18.91 -14.35 -58.32
N GLY A 153 19.96 -13.97 -59.05
CA GLY A 153 20.98 -13.04 -58.57
C GLY A 153 21.85 -13.61 -57.45
N GLY A 154 22.62 -14.66 -57.74
CA GLY A 154 23.49 -15.30 -56.75
C GLY A 154 24.51 -14.31 -56.15
N GLY A 155 25.20 -13.55 -56.99
CA GLY A 155 26.02 -12.41 -56.59
C GLY A 155 25.17 -11.17 -56.28
N ILE A 156 24.47 -10.64 -57.29
CA ILE A 156 23.62 -9.45 -57.19
C ILE A 156 22.24 -9.72 -57.81
N TYR A 157 21.16 -9.42 -57.07
CA TYR A 157 19.82 -9.20 -57.64
C TYR A 157 19.45 -7.72 -57.53
N ASN A 158 19.12 -7.09 -58.66
CA ASN A 158 18.78 -5.68 -58.77
C ASN A 158 17.31 -5.55 -59.22
N ASP A 159 16.47 -4.87 -58.44
CA ASP A 159 15.02 -4.78 -58.65
C ASP A 159 14.49 -3.35 -58.53
N SER A 160 13.35 -3.06 -59.14
CA SER A 160 12.66 -1.77 -59.01
C SER A 160 11.15 -1.87 -58.80
N TYR A 161 10.63 -3.06 -58.50
CA TYR A 161 9.19 -3.34 -58.51
C TYR A 161 8.62 -3.64 -57.13
N TYR A 162 9.32 -4.43 -56.30
CA TYR A 162 8.75 -4.96 -55.06
C TYR A 162 8.78 -3.99 -53.86
N GLN A 163 9.35 -2.79 -54.02
CA GLN A 163 9.28 -1.71 -53.01
C GLN A 163 8.75 -0.39 -53.62
N VAL A 164 7.95 0.35 -52.85
CA VAL A 164 7.41 1.65 -53.25
C VAL A 164 8.53 2.67 -53.42
N GLY A 165 8.66 3.21 -54.64
CA GLY A 165 9.75 4.12 -55.00
C GLY A 165 11.12 3.44 -55.15
N ALA A 166 11.14 2.13 -55.44
CA ALA A 166 12.37 1.47 -55.84
C ALA A 166 12.90 2.05 -57.17
N ASN A 167 14.22 2.10 -57.28
CA ASN A 167 14.94 2.69 -58.40
C ASN A 167 16.23 1.89 -58.58
N GLY A 168 16.08 0.65 -59.04
CA GLY A 168 17.14 -0.34 -59.21
C GLY A 168 18.11 0.01 -60.32
N ASN A 169 18.87 1.09 -60.12
CA ASN A 169 20.03 1.41 -60.94
C ASN A 169 21.24 0.68 -60.38
N LEU A 170 21.96 -0.04 -61.24
CA LEU A 170 23.19 -0.75 -60.88
C LEU A 170 24.35 -0.26 -61.74
N THR A 171 25.45 0.12 -61.10
CA THR A 171 26.74 0.38 -61.77
C THR A 171 27.81 -0.49 -61.11
N VAL A 172 28.53 -1.28 -61.90
CA VAL A 172 29.65 -2.12 -61.43
C VAL A 172 30.89 -1.78 -62.24
N THR A 173 31.98 -1.43 -61.56
CA THR A 173 33.25 -1.03 -62.18
C THR A 173 34.45 -1.75 -61.57
N ASN A 174 35.44 -2.09 -62.40
CA ASN A 174 36.73 -2.66 -61.96
C ASN A 174 36.61 -3.89 -61.03
N SER A 175 35.56 -4.69 -61.17
CA SER A 175 35.12 -5.66 -60.15
C SER A 175 34.99 -7.08 -60.68
N THR A 176 35.08 -8.06 -59.78
CA THR A 176 34.94 -9.48 -60.10
C THR A 176 33.69 -10.06 -59.44
N VAL A 177 32.81 -10.71 -60.21
CA VAL A 177 31.63 -11.43 -59.72
C VAL A 177 31.79 -12.91 -60.05
N CYS A 178 32.25 -13.71 -59.08
CA CYS A 178 32.65 -15.09 -59.37
C CYS A 178 32.14 -16.17 -58.42
N ASN A 179 32.02 -17.40 -58.93
CA ASN A 179 31.66 -18.59 -58.14
C ASN A 179 30.34 -18.45 -57.34
N ASN A 180 29.40 -17.63 -57.82
CA ASN A 180 28.08 -17.47 -57.21
C ASN A 180 27.07 -18.46 -57.83
N VAL A 181 26.05 -18.82 -57.06
CA VAL A 181 25.00 -19.80 -57.46
C VAL A 181 23.65 -19.10 -57.52
N GLY A 182 22.89 -19.31 -58.59
CA GLY A 182 21.51 -18.83 -58.74
C GLY A 182 20.71 -19.74 -59.66
N ALA A 183 19.62 -20.33 -59.16
CA ALA A 183 18.86 -21.36 -59.88
C ALA A 183 18.13 -20.86 -61.14
N ASP A 184 17.43 -19.72 -61.07
CA ASP A 184 16.43 -19.31 -62.06
C ASP A 184 17.00 -18.36 -63.12
N TYR A 185 17.67 -17.26 -62.71
CA TYR A 185 18.21 -16.22 -63.59
C TYR A 185 19.44 -15.53 -62.98
N GLY A 186 20.50 -15.32 -63.77
CA GLY A 186 21.62 -14.44 -63.43
C GLY A 186 22.35 -14.85 -62.14
N SER A 187 22.96 -16.03 -62.14
CA SER A 187 23.75 -16.58 -61.03
C SER A 187 24.85 -15.64 -60.54
N GLY A 188 25.49 -14.87 -61.43
CA GLY A 188 26.35 -13.75 -61.07
C GLY A 188 25.52 -12.48 -60.80
N ILE A 189 24.92 -11.91 -61.84
CA ILE A 189 24.17 -10.65 -61.80
C ILE A 189 22.81 -10.83 -62.47
N CYS A 190 21.72 -10.47 -61.79
CA CYS A 190 20.39 -10.42 -62.37
C CYS A 190 19.79 -9.01 -62.23
N SER A 191 19.40 -8.41 -63.35
CA SER A 191 18.47 -7.29 -63.39
C SER A 191 17.06 -7.85 -63.46
N GLY A 192 16.23 -7.52 -62.47
CA GLY A 192 14.83 -7.88 -62.37
C GLY A 192 13.90 -6.74 -62.79
N TYR A 193 12.65 -6.88 -62.36
CA TYR A 193 11.48 -6.16 -62.85
C TYR A 193 11.67 -4.63 -62.90
N PHE A 194 11.50 -4.08 -64.11
CA PHE A 194 11.38 -2.66 -64.48
C PHE A 194 12.60 -1.77 -64.20
N THR A 195 13.77 -2.36 -63.98
CA THR A 195 14.99 -1.66 -63.55
C THR A 195 15.44 -0.57 -64.53
N THR A 196 15.82 0.61 -64.05
CA THR A 196 15.97 1.79 -64.93
C THR A 196 17.25 1.77 -65.78
N VAL A 197 18.41 1.43 -65.22
CA VAL A 197 19.70 1.31 -65.92
C VAL A 197 20.63 0.30 -65.23
N MET A 198 21.29 -0.57 -65.99
CA MET A 198 22.46 -1.34 -65.52
C MET A 198 23.72 -0.95 -66.31
N LYS A 199 24.87 -0.79 -65.64
CA LYS A 199 26.18 -0.52 -66.27
C LYS A 199 27.25 -1.43 -65.68
N LEU A 200 27.97 -2.13 -66.53
CA LEU A 200 29.15 -2.93 -66.18
C LEU A 200 30.35 -2.36 -66.97
N THR A 201 31.45 -2.04 -66.31
CA THR A 201 32.66 -1.52 -66.98
C THR A 201 33.95 -2.04 -66.33
N ASN A 202 34.84 -2.69 -67.09
CA ASN A 202 36.01 -3.39 -66.52
C ASN A 202 35.56 -4.44 -65.48
N VAL A 203 34.63 -5.33 -65.85
CA VAL A 203 34.03 -6.33 -64.91
C VAL A 203 34.24 -7.75 -65.42
N THR A 204 34.76 -8.62 -64.55
CA THR A 204 34.88 -10.06 -64.81
C THR A 204 33.72 -10.80 -64.12
N VAL A 205 33.02 -11.66 -64.87
CA VAL A 205 31.92 -12.52 -64.40
C VAL A 205 32.25 -13.97 -64.75
N PHE A 206 32.70 -14.75 -63.77
CA PHE A 206 33.35 -16.06 -63.99
C PHE A 206 32.90 -17.14 -62.98
N GLY A 207 32.80 -18.40 -63.40
CA GLY A 207 32.55 -19.52 -62.47
C GLY A 207 31.16 -19.55 -61.85
N ASN A 208 30.22 -18.70 -62.29
CA ASN A 208 28.87 -18.64 -61.71
C ASN A 208 27.98 -19.76 -62.27
N THR A 209 27.21 -20.40 -61.39
CA THR A 209 26.47 -21.64 -61.69
C THR A 209 24.96 -21.41 -61.61
N GLY A 210 24.23 -21.76 -62.67
CA GLY A 210 22.80 -21.45 -62.80
C GLY A 210 22.26 -21.58 -64.22
N SER A 211 21.24 -20.79 -64.55
CA SER A 211 20.67 -20.69 -65.91
C SER A 211 21.44 -19.73 -66.82
N SER A 212 21.86 -18.58 -66.28
CA SER A 212 22.86 -17.67 -66.85
C SER A 212 23.79 -17.06 -65.81
N ALA A 213 24.90 -16.47 -66.23
CA ALA A 213 25.80 -15.68 -65.39
C ALA A 213 25.27 -14.25 -65.23
N ILE A 214 24.86 -13.63 -66.35
CA ILE A 214 24.14 -12.34 -66.38
C ILE A 214 22.71 -12.56 -66.90
N ALA A 215 21.70 -12.01 -66.22
CA ALA A 215 20.32 -12.00 -66.68
C ALA A 215 19.72 -10.59 -66.73
N LEU A 216 19.00 -10.28 -67.81
CA LEU A 216 18.23 -9.04 -67.98
C LEU A 216 16.72 -9.38 -68.10
N ASP A 217 15.99 -9.40 -67.00
CA ASP A 217 14.54 -9.66 -66.94
C ASP A 217 13.76 -8.35 -66.84
N ARG A 218 13.00 -8.02 -67.91
CA ARG A 218 11.99 -6.93 -67.96
C ARG A 218 12.46 -5.49 -67.74
N SER A 219 12.74 -4.85 -68.87
CA SER A 219 12.75 -3.39 -69.11
C SER A 219 13.82 -2.55 -68.39
N ALA A 220 15.09 -2.82 -68.71
CA ALA A 220 16.25 -1.98 -68.42
C ALA A 220 17.11 -1.67 -69.66
N ASN A 221 17.70 -0.47 -69.70
CA ASN A 221 18.84 -0.19 -70.57
C ASN A 221 20.12 -0.71 -69.90
N THR A 222 20.83 -1.61 -70.56
CA THR A 222 22.05 -2.23 -70.02
C THR A 222 23.27 -1.84 -70.84
N TYR A 223 24.37 -1.48 -70.20
CA TYR A 223 25.64 -1.16 -70.85
C TYR A 223 26.72 -2.10 -70.31
N ILE A 224 27.45 -2.78 -71.19
CA ILE A 224 28.55 -3.68 -70.83
C ILE A 224 29.77 -3.28 -71.67
N THR A 225 30.89 -2.98 -71.02
CA THR A 225 32.07 -2.41 -71.68
C THR A 225 33.36 -2.89 -71.03
N ASN A 226 34.35 -3.35 -71.80
CA ASN A 226 35.60 -3.90 -71.24
C ASN A 226 35.36 -5.05 -70.25
N CYS A 227 34.35 -5.89 -70.50
CA CYS A 227 33.97 -6.96 -69.58
C CYS A 227 34.39 -8.34 -70.07
N THR A 228 34.53 -9.28 -69.14
CA THR A 228 34.82 -10.69 -69.43
C THR A 228 33.75 -11.54 -68.76
N VAL A 229 32.99 -12.32 -69.52
CA VAL A 229 31.90 -13.17 -69.04
C VAL A 229 32.13 -14.60 -69.53
N ALA A 230 32.83 -15.41 -68.73
CA ALA A 230 33.35 -16.68 -69.22
C ALA A 230 33.48 -17.78 -68.17
N ASN A 231 33.56 -19.03 -68.63
CA ASN A 231 33.68 -20.24 -67.79
C ASN A 231 32.69 -20.19 -66.61
N ASN A 232 31.44 -19.85 -66.94
CA ASN A 232 30.31 -19.95 -66.04
C ASN A 232 29.59 -21.28 -66.31
N GLY A 233 29.13 -21.97 -65.26
CA GLY A 233 28.36 -23.21 -65.36
C GLY A 233 26.90 -22.98 -65.78
N SER A 234 26.70 -22.06 -66.73
CA SER A 234 25.41 -21.47 -67.13
C SER A 234 25.55 -20.77 -68.50
N SER A 235 24.49 -20.18 -69.03
CA SER A 235 24.59 -19.30 -70.23
C SER A 235 25.33 -18.01 -69.89
N GLY A 236 26.11 -17.40 -70.79
CA GLY A 236 26.90 -16.19 -70.44
C GLY A 236 26.01 -14.97 -70.10
N ILE A 237 25.39 -14.39 -71.12
CA ILE A 237 24.45 -13.27 -71.01
C ILE A 237 23.09 -13.70 -71.57
N TRP A 238 22.05 -13.61 -70.76
CA TRP A 238 20.68 -13.97 -71.14
C TRP A 238 19.74 -12.77 -70.95
N THR A 239 18.96 -12.43 -71.98
CA THR A 239 17.97 -11.36 -71.94
C THR A 239 16.55 -11.90 -72.12
N TYR A 240 15.61 -11.40 -71.31
CA TYR A 240 14.25 -11.93 -71.17
C TYR A 240 13.19 -10.81 -71.09
N ALA A 241 12.04 -11.07 -71.73
CA ALA A 241 10.79 -10.29 -71.77
C ALA A 241 10.87 -8.74 -71.71
N GLY A 242 10.94 -8.08 -72.88
CA GLY A 242 10.30 -6.77 -73.11
C GLY A 242 11.15 -5.51 -72.90
N GLY A 243 11.16 -4.64 -73.92
CA GLY A 243 11.60 -3.23 -73.86
C GLY A 243 13.10 -2.96 -73.75
N ASN A 244 13.89 -3.94 -73.31
CA ASN A 244 15.34 -3.82 -73.08
C ASN A 244 16.11 -3.34 -74.31
N THR A 245 17.13 -2.50 -74.09
CA THR A 245 18.25 -2.34 -75.03
C THR A 245 19.57 -2.65 -74.34
N LEU A 246 20.29 -3.66 -74.82
CA LEU A 246 21.66 -3.98 -74.40
C LEU A 246 22.68 -3.30 -75.32
N TYR A 247 23.54 -2.46 -74.75
CA TYR A 247 24.70 -1.87 -75.39
C TYR A 247 25.95 -2.64 -74.97
N MET A 248 26.72 -3.17 -75.93
CA MET A 248 27.90 -3.99 -75.63
C MET A 248 29.12 -3.61 -76.49
N LYS A 249 30.26 -3.36 -75.85
CA LYS A 249 31.51 -2.92 -76.48
C LYS A 249 32.72 -3.58 -75.82
N ASN A 250 33.75 -3.92 -76.60
CA ASN A 250 35.04 -4.40 -76.07
C ASN A 250 34.89 -5.49 -74.99
N THR A 251 33.97 -6.45 -75.20
CA THR A 251 33.56 -7.43 -74.18
C THR A 251 33.71 -8.84 -74.70
N ILE A 252 34.20 -9.73 -73.85
CA ILE A 252 34.37 -11.17 -74.12
C ILE A 252 33.24 -11.95 -73.46
N VAL A 253 32.58 -12.81 -74.22
CA VAL A 253 31.53 -13.73 -73.75
C VAL A 253 31.80 -15.11 -74.39
N ALA A 254 32.48 -16.00 -73.67
CA ALA A 254 33.00 -17.27 -74.21
C ALA A 254 33.17 -18.36 -73.14
N ASP A 255 33.26 -19.61 -73.54
CA ASP A 255 33.39 -20.83 -72.73
C ASP A 255 32.35 -20.91 -71.59
N ASN A 256 31.15 -20.40 -71.80
CA ASN A 256 30.04 -20.58 -70.87
C ASN A 256 29.34 -21.91 -71.17
N ALA A 257 29.02 -22.72 -70.15
CA ALA A 257 28.62 -24.13 -70.31
C ALA A 257 27.28 -24.40 -71.05
N SER A 258 26.65 -23.38 -71.62
CA SER A 258 25.39 -23.44 -72.36
C SER A 258 25.51 -22.63 -73.66
N THR A 259 24.89 -21.46 -73.76
CA THR A 259 25.08 -20.50 -74.85
C THR A 259 25.66 -19.21 -74.27
N ASP A 260 26.68 -18.64 -74.89
CA ASP A 260 27.35 -17.43 -74.37
C ASP A 260 26.43 -16.22 -74.43
N PHE A 261 25.63 -16.09 -75.49
CA PHE A 261 24.67 -15.00 -75.62
C PHE A 261 23.27 -15.45 -76.04
N VAL A 262 22.24 -15.04 -75.30
CA VAL A 262 20.83 -15.37 -75.60
C VAL A 262 19.95 -14.11 -75.62
N LEU A 263 19.38 -13.80 -76.78
CA LEU A 263 18.34 -12.79 -76.97
C LEU A 263 16.97 -13.43 -77.19
N LEU A 264 16.15 -13.52 -76.13
CA LEU A 264 14.76 -13.99 -76.29
C LEU A 264 13.81 -12.86 -76.68
N SER A 265 14.06 -11.62 -76.25
CA SER A 265 13.28 -10.45 -76.64
C SER A 265 13.96 -9.13 -76.26
N GLY A 266 13.61 -8.05 -76.95
CA GLY A 266 14.21 -6.73 -76.79
C GLY A 266 15.12 -6.40 -77.96
N ALA A 267 15.94 -5.36 -77.82
CA ALA A 267 16.98 -4.99 -78.77
C ALA A 267 18.37 -5.21 -78.15
N ALA A 268 19.34 -5.51 -78.99
CA ALA A 268 20.76 -5.36 -78.67
C ALA A 268 21.37 -4.39 -79.69
N VAL A 269 22.14 -3.42 -79.19
CA VAL A 269 22.93 -2.46 -79.95
C VAL A 269 24.39 -2.77 -79.63
N VAL A 270 24.92 -3.75 -80.34
CA VAL A 270 26.31 -4.17 -80.15
C VAL A 270 27.22 -3.24 -80.93
N GLU A 271 27.95 -2.39 -80.23
CA GLU A 271 28.67 -1.27 -80.83
C GLU A 271 29.88 -1.74 -81.64
N SER A 272 30.89 -2.31 -80.96
CA SER A 272 32.14 -2.75 -81.61
C SER A 272 33.04 -3.60 -80.70
N HIS A 273 33.96 -4.35 -81.32
CA HIS A 273 35.11 -5.02 -80.70
C HIS A 273 34.79 -6.10 -79.65
N ASN A 274 33.68 -6.84 -79.81
CA ASN A 274 33.32 -7.90 -78.87
C ASN A 274 33.77 -9.28 -79.34
N ILE A 275 33.96 -10.22 -78.41
CA ILE A 275 34.06 -11.66 -78.71
C ILE A 275 32.80 -12.31 -78.14
N VAL A 276 32.03 -13.02 -78.97
CA VAL A 276 30.91 -13.85 -78.50
C VAL A 276 31.01 -15.21 -79.16
N GLU A 277 31.40 -16.22 -78.40
CA GLU A 277 31.69 -17.54 -78.96
C GLU A 277 30.45 -18.17 -79.60
N SER A 278 29.37 -18.38 -78.82
CA SER A 278 28.07 -18.86 -79.31
C SER A 278 26.93 -17.85 -79.05
N SER A 279 25.94 -17.82 -79.94
CA SER A 279 24.78 -16.94 -79.75
C SER A 279 23.46 -17.50 -80.27
N SER A 280 22.37 -17.14 -79.60
CA SER A 280 21.00 -17.55 -79.92
C SER A 280 20.07 -16.33 -79.91
N GLY A 281 19.19 -16.24 -80.91
CA GLY A 281 18.20 -15.16 -81.05
C GLY A 281 18.74 -13.79 -81.49
N TYR A 282 20.05 -13.64 -81.68
CA TYR A 282 20.69 -12.42 -82.19
C TYR A 282 21.84 -12.74 -83.13
N THR A 283 22.15 -11.82 -84.05
CA THR A 283 23.31 -11.92 -84.94
C THR A 283 24.17 -10.67 -84.76
N PHE A 284 25.42 -10.86 -84.37
CA PHE A 284 26.36 -9.79 -84.09
C PHE A 284 26.91 -9.19 -85.39
N THR A 285 26.74 -7.88 -85.57
CA THR A 285 27.15 -7.14 -86.79
C THR A 285 28.00 -5.90 -86.50
N GLY A 286 28.37 -5.67 -85.24
CA GLY A 286 29.18 -4.52 -84.83
C GLY A 286 30.63 -4.61 -85.32
N SER A 287 31.25 -3.48 -85.68
CA SER A 287 32.61 -3.42 -86.23
C SER A 287 33.63 -4.11 -85.31
N GLY A 288 34.51 -4.94 -85.85
CA GLY A 288 35.53 -5.68 -85.07
C GLY A 288 34.96 -6.74 -84.11
N THR A 289 33.68 -7.10 -84.23
CA THR A 289 33.07 -8.17 -83.39
C THR A 289 33.31 -9.55 -84.03
N ILE A 290 33.70 -10.52 -83.21
CA ILE A 290 33.97 -11.91 -83.62
C ILE A 290 32.87 -12.82 -83.07
N THR A 291 32.40 -13.76 -83.89
CA THR A 291 31.47 -14.81 -83.48
C THR A 291 31.79 -16.18 -84.07
N GLY A 292 31.41 -17.25 -83.35
CA GLY A 292 31.34 -18.61 -83.90
C GLY A 292 32.69 -19.33 -84.12
N GLN A 293 33.76 -18.95 -83.41
CA GLN A 293 35.10 -19.53 -83.61
C GLN A 293 35.63 -20.28 -82.37
N GLN A 294 35.02 -21.43 -82.05
CA GLN A 294 35.46 -22.29 -80.94
C GLN A 294 36.91 -22.82 -81.10
N THR A 295 37.42 -23.01 -82.33
CA THR A 295 38.76 -23.59 -82.55
C THR A 295 39.96 -22.70 -82.17
N TYR A 296 39.71 -21.46 -81.72
CA TYR A 296 40.74 -20.49 -81.30
C TYR A 296 40.46 -19.89 -79.91
N LEU A 297 39.46 -20.45 -79.22
CA LEU A 297 39.03 -20.13 -77.86
C LEU A 297 39.01 -21.47 -77.12
N ASP A 298 40.14 -21.80 -76.50
CA ASP A 298 40.26 -22.93 -75.57
C ASP A 298 40.59 -22.29 -74.22
N LEU A 299 39.54 -22.06 -73.41
CA LEU A 299 39.62 -21.39 -72.12
C LEU A 299 39.45 -22.39 -70.95
N ASP A 300 39.44 -23.69 -71.25
CA ASP A 300 39.21 -24.79 -70.29
C ASP A 300 40.21 -24.78 -69.12
N ASN A 301 41.37 -24.12 -69.24
CA ASN A 301 42.38 -24.02 -68.18
C ASN A 301 43.16 -22.67 -68.10
N VAL A 302 42.71 -21.56 -68.72
CA VAL A 302 43.57 -20.37 -68.91
C VAL A 302 43.01 -19.04 -68.37
N LEU A 303 42.76 -19.01 -67.06
CA LEU A 303 42.74 -17.75 -66.31
C LEU A 303 44.12 -17.49 -65.70
N LEU A 304 44.76 -16.43 -66.16
CA LEU A 304 46.02 -15.91 -65.62
C LEU A 304 45.75 -14.62 -64.85
N ASP A 305 46.62 -14.32 -63.88
CA ASP A 305 46.61 -13.02 -63.22
C ASP A 305 47.33 -12.02 -64.13
N ASN A 306 46.58 -10.99 -64.54
CA ASN A 306 46.99 -9.88 -65.40
C ASN A 306 48.45 -9.37 -65.21
N GLY A 307 48.84 -9.27 -63.93
CA GLY A 307 49.75 -8.23 -63.43
C GLY A 307 49.07 -7.30 -62.39
N SER A 308 47.76 -7.47 -62.18
CA SER A 308 47.01 -6.86 -61.08
C SER A 308 47.54 -7.30 -59.71
N LEU A 309 47.55 -6.40 -58.73
CA LEU A 309 48.00 -6.72 -57.35
C LEU A 309 47.07 -7.68 -56.57
N PHE A 310 45.89 -8.05 -57.09
CA PHE A 310 44.81 -8.64 -56.28
C PHE A 310 43.87 -9.63 -57.02
N GLU A 311 44.40 -10.60 -57.78
CA GLU A 311 43.62 -11.69 -58.39
C GLU A 311 42.41 -11.18 -59.21
N THR A 312 42.64 -10.40 -60.28
CA THR A 312 41.63 -10.25 -61.35
C THR A 312 41.90 -11.27 -62.46
N PRO A 313 41.37 -12.51 -62.35
CA PRO A 313 41.56 -13.50 -63.39
C PRO A 313 40.94 -13.01 -64.69
N THR A 314 41.77 -12.86 -65.72
CA THR A 314 41.32 -12.57 -67.09
C THR A 314 41.72 -13.71 -68.02
N LEU A 315 41.05 -13.79 -69.16
CA LEU A 315 41.29 -14.85 -70.13
C LEU A 315 42.57 -14.57 -70.92
N ALA A 316 43.61 -15.38 -70.70
CA ALA A 316 44.81 -15.32 -71.52
C ALA A 316 44.60 -16.15 -72.80
N LEU A 317 44.12 -15.49 -73.86
CA LEU A 317 43.88 -16.12 -75.17
C LEU A 317 45.20 -16.50 -75.86
N TYR A 318 45.29 -17.69 -76.47
CA TYR A 318 46.50 -18.18 -77.15
C TYR A 318 47.07 -17.23 -78.21
N ALA A 319 48.40 -17.24 -78.38
CA ALA A 319 49.20 -16.44 -79.33
C ALA A 319 48.58 -16.30 -80.74
N SER A 320 47.99 -17.36 -81.26
CA SER A 320 47.40 -17.47 -82.59
C SER A 320 45.90 -17.15 -82.66
N SER A 321 45.26 -16.74 -81.55
CA SER A 321 43.84 -16.41 -81.54
C SER A 321 43.59 -15.12 -82.33
N VAL A 322 42.74 -15.21 -83.35
CA VAL A 322 42.32 -14.08 -84.21
C VAL A 322 41.63 -12.95 -83.44
N ALA A 323 41.27 -13.20 -82.18
CA ALA A 323 40.74 -12.22 -81.24
C ALA A 323 41.68 -11.03 -81.00
N ILE A 324 42.90 -11.30 -80.50
CA ILE A 324 43.80 -10.27 -79.95
C ILE A 324 44.29 -9.25 -81.01
N ASP A 325 44.06 -9.49 -82.30
CA ASP A 325 44.46 -8.58 -83.38
C ASP A 325 43.28 -8.06 -84.23
N ALA A 326 42.03 -8.08 -83.73
CA ALA A 326 40.87 -7.65 -84.51
C ALA A 326 40.50 -6.15 -84.39
N GLY A 327 41.13 -5.40 -83.49
CA GLY A 327 40.80 -3.98 -83.26
C GLY A 327 41.41 -3.02 -84.28
N THR A 328 40.59 -2.10 -84.82
CA THR A 328 41.04 -1.01 -85.72
C THR A 328 41.04 0.35 -85.01
N SER A 329 41.80 1.31 -85.55
CA SER A 329 42.11 2.59 -84.88
C SER A 329 40.97 3.62 -84.81
N SER A 330 39.82 3.40 -85.47
CA SER A 330 38.76 4.40 -85.61
C SER A 330 37.71 4.45 -84.49
N GLY A 331 37.77 3.56 -83.50
CA GLY A 331 36.72 3.38 -82.47
C GLY A 331 37.01 3.93 -81.06
N MET A 332 38.19 4.50 -80.83
CA MET A 332 38.62 5.03 -79.53
C MET A 332 39.02 6.51 -79.64
N ASN A 333 38.18 7.39 -79.10
CA ASN A 333 38.37 8.84 -79.18
C ASN A 333 39.05 9.37 -77.90
N GLY A 334 40.37 9.14 -77.77
CA GLY A 334 41.24 9.89 -76.85
C GLY A 334 42.05 9.12 -75.79
N VAL A 335 43.35 9.42 -75.75
CA VAL A 335 44.26 9.44 -74.57
C VAL A 335 44.52 8.14 -73.77
N VAL A 336 44.95 7.06 -74.44
CA VAL A 336 45.77 6.00 -73.80
C VAL A 336 46.93 5.60 -74.75
N PRO A 337 48.20 5.51 -74.28
CA PRO A 337 49.31 5.00 -75.08
C PRO A 337 49.09 3.54 -75.49
N ILE A 338 49.56 3.17 -76.69
CA ILE A 338 49.43 1.80 -77.21
C ILE A 338 50.59 0.96 -76.65
N PRO A 339 50.33 -0.15 -75.93
CA PRO A 339 51.38 -1.11 -75.60
C PRO A 339 52.02 -1.65 -76.88
N CYS A 340 53.35 -1.64 -76.99
CA CYS A 340 54.04 -2.20 -78.14
C CYS A 340 53.98 -3.73 -78.21
N LYS A 341 53.41 -4.37 -77.19
CA LYS A 341 53.24 -5.80 -77.03
C LYS A 341 51.83 -6.12 -76.55
N ASP A 342 51.33 -7.29 -76.92
CA ASP A 342 50.10 -7.86 -76.37
C ASP A 342 50.28 -8.42 -74.94
N GLN A 343 49.19 -8.89 -74.33
CA GLN A 343 49.16 -9.55 -73.01
C GLN A 343 49.97 -10.87 -72.91
N ARG A 344 50.73 -11.23 -73.94
CA ARG A 344 51.58 -12.44 -74.04
C ARG A 344 53.04 -12.09 -74.35
N GLY A 345 53.35 -10.81 -74.55
CA GLY A 345 54.69 -10.32 -74.87
C GLY A 345 55.04 -10.18 -76.35
N TYR A 346 54.14 -10.51 -77.28
CA TYR A 346 54.42 -10.41 -78.71
C TYR A 346 54.19 -8.99 -79.24
N MET A 347 55.13 -8.52 -80.06
CA MET A 347 55.08 -7.19 -80.67
C MET A 347 53.96 -7.13 -81.74
N SER A 348 52.89 -6.37 -81.51
CA SER A 348 51.85 -6.14 -82.53
C SER A 348 52.11 -4.85 -83.31
N ALA A 349 52.07 -4.94 -84.65
CA ALA A 349 52.57 -3.89 -85.54
C ALA A 349 51.48 -3.03 -86.21
N THR A 350 50.22 -3.47 -86.24
CA THR A 350 49.14 -2.80 -87.00
C THR A 350 47.73 -2.91 -86.41
N THR A 351 47.54 -3.73 -85.38
CA THR A 351 46.23 -4.19 -84.89
C THR A 351 46.12 -3.95 -83.39
N ARG A 352 44.90 -3.76 -82.87
CA ARG A 352 44.67 -3.48 -81.44
C ARG A 352 44.06 -4.68 -80.73
N ASP A 353 44.55 -4.89 -79.52
CA ASP A 353 44.02 -5.87 -78.57
C ASP A 353 42.54 -5.59 -78.24
N ILE A 354 41.73 -6.64 -78.30
CA ILE A 354 40.35 -6.68 -77.77
C ILE A 354 40.29 -7.47 -76.45
N GLY A 355 41.43 -7.98 -76.00
CA GLY A 355 41.68 -8.62 -74.71
C GLY A 355 41.58 -7.64 -73.55
N ALA A 356 41.47 -8.22 -72.35
CA ALA A 356 41.02 -7.49 -71.18
C ALA A 356 42.14 -7.07 -70.20
N PHE A 357 43.45 -7.05 -70.59
CA PHE A 357 44.60 -6.17 -70.13
C PHE A 357 46.04 -6.85 -70.02
N GLU A 358 47.17 -6.09 -70.18
CA GLU A 358 48.62 -6.28 -69.68
C GLU A 358 49.88 -6.59 -70.62
N TYR A 359 51.05 -7.16 -70.16
CA TYR A 359 52.46 -6.92 -70.73
C TYR A 359 53.66 -7.97 -70.50
N ASP A 360 54.87 -7.85 -71.17
CA ASP A 360 56.16 -8.66 -70.99
C ASP A 360 57.52 -8.02 -71.51
N ALA A 361 58.74 -8.56 -71.17
CA ALA A 361 60.04 -8.52 -71.96
C ALA A 361 61.25 -9.36 -71.40
N ALA A 362 62.40 -9.70 -72.06
CA ALA A 362 62.87 -9.99 -73.46
C ALA A 362 64.39 -10.43 -73.50
N LEU A 363 64.98 -11.02 -74.58
CA LEU A 363 66.43 -11.47 -74.65
C LEU A 363 67.05 -11.71 -76.09
N ASN A 364 68.40 -11.75 -76.26
CA ASN A 364 69.15 -12.26 -77.46
C ASN A 364 70.69 -12.51 -77.27
N VAL A 365 71.44 -13.04 -78.29
CA VAL A 365 72.91 -13.39 -78.24
C VAL A 365 73.71 -13.33 -79.60
N PRO A 366 75.06 -13.15 -79.63
CA PRO A 366 75.91 -13.05 -80.86
C PRO A 366 77.12 -14.06 -81.00
N GLY A 367 77.95 -13.94 -82.07
CA GLY A 367 79.23 -14.68 -82.27
C GLY A 367 80.10 -14.22 -83.48
N SER A 368 81.38 -14.65 -83.61
CA SER A 368 82.33 -14.18 -84.68
C SER A 368 83.53 -15.10 -85.02
N ILE A 369 84.40 -14.68 -85.97
CA ILE A 369 85.78 -15.20 -86.25
C ILE A 369 86.88 -14.22 -85.74
N THR A 370 88.15 -14.65 -85.57
CA THR A 370 88.90 -14.18 -84.38
C THR A 370 90.33 -13.63 -84.58
N VAL A 371 90.40 -12.38 -85.04
CA VAL A 371 91.18 -11.40 -84.26
C VAL A 371 90.35 -11.18 -82.99
N SER A 372 90.71 -11.86 -81.91
CA SER A 372 89.94 -11.85 -80.64
C SER A 372 90.05 -10.51 -79.91
N ALA A 373 91.11 -9.75 -80.14
CA ALA A 373 91.16 -8.31 -79.87
C ALA A 373 91.96 -7.61 -80.97
N HIS A 374 91.25 -6.79 -81.73
CA HIS A 374 91.83 -5.80 -82.61
C HIS A 374 92.48 -4.69 -81.76
N PRO A 375 93.55 -4.01 -82.21
CA PRO A 375 94.04 -2.81 -81.54
C PRO A 375 92.88 -1.84 -81.45
N SER A 376 92.48 -1.57 -80.21
CA SER A 376 91.43 -0.61 -79.95
C SER A 376 92.03 0.80 -80.02
N PRO A 377 91.26 1.81 -80.46
CA PRO A 377 91.61 3.19 -80.19
C PRO A 377 92.03 3.35 -78.72
N VAL A 378 93.20 3.93 -78.48
CA VAL A 378 93.69 4.20 -77.14
C VAL A 378 93.45 5.68 -76.87
N VAL A 379 92.55 5.95 -75.94
CA VAL A 379 92.48 7.25 -75.28
C VAL A 379 93.54 7.24 -74.19
N ALA A 380 94.54 8.11 -74.30
CA ALA A 380 95.65 8.18 -73.35
C ALA A 380 95.61 9.47 -72.54
N CYS A 381 95.78 9.31 -71.23
CA CYS A 381 95.97 10.44 -70.32
C CYS A 381 97.38 11.02 -70.52
N SER A 382 97.49 12.34 -70.47
CA SER A 382 98.77 13.05 -70.61
C SER A 382 99.77 12.58 -69.55
N GLY A 383 100.77 11.80 -69.95
CA GLY A 383 101.80 11.23 -69.07
C GLY A 383 101.70 9.72 -68.82
N SER A 384 100.60 9.07 -69.20
CA SER A 384 100.38 7.63 -69.02
C SER A 384 100.73 6.83 -70.28
N PRO A 385 101.33 5.64 -70.16
CA PRO A 385 101.76 4.87 -71.33
C PRO A 385 100.57 4.33 -72.15
N ALA A 386 100.54 4.64 -73.44
CA ALA A 386 99.58 4.06 -74.39
C ALA A 386 100.08 2.71 -74.91
N VAL A 387 99.22 1.69 -74.88
CA VAL A 387 99.56 0.33 -75.32
C VAL A 387 98.57 -0.15 -76.38
N PHE A 388 99.06 -0.37 -77.59
CA PHE A 388 98.31 -1.08 -78.64
C PHE A 388 98.70 -2.56 -78.59
N SER A 389 97.72 -3.43 -78.41
CA SER A 389 97.89 -4.88 -78.48
C SER A 389 97.02 -5.47 -79.59
N ILE A 390 97.42 -6.63 -80.10
CA ILE A 390 96.63 -7.37 -81.07
C ILE A 390 96.57 -8.85 -80.68
N SER A 391 95.43 -9.25 -80.12
CA SER A 391 95.14 -10.65 -79.81
C SER A 391 94.53 -11.27 -81.06
N SER A 392 95.31 -12.10 -81.71
CA SER A 392 94.89 -12.89 -82.86
C SER A 392 95.52 -14.26 -82.77
N ASN A 393 95.00 -15.20 -83.54
CA ASN A 393 95.68 -16.48 -83.71
C ASN A 393 96.85 -16.40 -84.71
N ALA A 394 97.32 -15.20 -85.10
CA ALA A 394 98.32 -14.98 -86.15
C ALA A 394 99.78 -15.24 -85.72
N GLU A 395 100.66 -15.35 -86.71
CA GLU A 395 102.03 -15.85 -86.54
C GLU A 395 103.11 -14.75 -86.62
N SER A 396 102.82 -13.58 -87.20
CA SER A 396 103.76 -12.45 -87.28
C SER A 396 103.09 -11.07 -87.41
N PHE A 397 103.83 -10.02 -87.02
CA PHE A 397 103.33 -8.66 -86.76
C PHE A 397 104.32 -7.57 -87.26
N GLN A 398 103.80 -6.44 -87.74
CA GLN A 398 104.57 -5.21 -87.98
C GLN A 398 103.66 -3.98 -87.82
N TRP A 399 103.97 -3.11 -86.86
CA TRP A 399 103.19 -1.89 -86.60
C TRP A 399 103.60 -0.73 -87.51
N ARG A 400 102.64 0.17 -87.78
CA ARG A 400 102.82 1.38 -88.58
C ARG A 400 102.17 2.59 -87.89
N LYS A 401 102.74 3.78 -88.03
CA LYS A 401 102.16 5.09 -87.62
C LYS A 401 101.78 5.84 -88.89
N ASN A 402 100.52 6.21 -89.06
CA ASN A 402 99.97 6.82 -90.28
C ASN A 402 100.40 6.07 -91.55
N GLY A 403 100.27 4.74 -91.55
CA GLY A 403 100.64 3.85 -92.65
C GLY A 403 102.15 3.61 -92.86
N ASN A 404 103.04 4.31 -92.15
CA ASN A 404 104.49 4.18 -92.27
C ASN A 404 105.06 3.22 -91.22
N PRO A 405 105.93 2.24 -91.57
CA PRO A 405 106.45 1.25 -90.62
C PRO A 405 107.21 1.87 -89.44
N ILE A 406 106.87 1.45 -88.22
CA ILE A 406 107.62 1.82 -87.01
C ILE A 406 108.80 0.85 -86.87
N ARG A 407 110.02 1.38 -86.95
CA ARG A 407 111.26 0.57 -86.95
C ARG A 407 111.38 -0.21 -85.64
N GLY A 408 111.40 -1.54 -85.74
CA GLY A 408 111.58 -2.45 -84.60
C GLY A 408 110.28 -2.90 -83.91
N ALA A 409 109.11 -2.38 -84.32
CA ALA A 409 107.83 -2.76 -83.74
C ALA A 409 107.22 -4.00 -84.42
N THR A 410 107.79 -5.18 -84.13
CA THR A 410 107.42 -6.47 -84.76
C THR A 410 106.79 -7.48 -83.78
N SER A 411 106.28 -7.00 -82.64
CA SER A 411 105.56 -7.80 -81.64
C SER A 411 104.05 -7.65 -81.78
N SER A 412 103.26 -8.54 -81.16
CA SER A 412 101.81 -8.37 -81.00
C SER A 412 101.42 -7.20 -80.08
N VAL A 413 102.40 -6.47 -79.52
CA VAL A 413 102.20 -5.28 -78.68
C VAL A 413 103.15 -4.15 -79.10
N LEU A 414 102.63 -2.93 -79.12
CA LEU A 414 103.35 -1.66 -79.30
C LEU A 414 103.04 -0.75 -78.09
N THR A 415 104.07 -0.22 -77.44
CA THR A 415 103.93 0.70 -76.29
C THR A 415 104.56 2.06 -76.59
N ILE A 416 103.85 3.13 -76.21
CA ILE A 416 104.28 4.52 -76.29
C ILE A 416 104.25 5.09 -74.86
N ASN A 417 105.42 5.27 -74.24
CA ASN A 417 105.51 5.44 -72.78
C ASN A 417 104.95 6.76 -72.22
N SER A 418 104.95 7.83 -73.01
CA SER A 418 104.45 9.15 -72.60
C SER A 418 103.93 9.89 -73.84
N PRO A 419 102.72 9.56 -74.32
CA PRO A 419 102.19 10.08 -75.57
C PRO A 419 101.88 11.58 -75.45
N GLY A 420 102.40 12.37 -76.39
CA GLY A 420 102.07 13.80 -76.53
C GLY A 420 101.08 14.07 -77.66
N VAL A 421 100.74 15.34 -77.88
CA VAL A 421 99.84 15.77 -78.98
C VAL A 421 100.34 15.33 -80.37
N THR A 422 101.64 15.09 -80.54
CA THR A 422 102.27 14.58 -81.78
C THR A 422 102.20 13.06 -81.93
N ASP A 423 101.74 12.35 -80.90
CA ASP A 423 101.49 10.91 -80.94
C ASP A 423 100.03 10.57 -81.19
N ALA A 424 99.12 11.55 -81.05
CA ALA A 424 97.77 11.44 -81.56
C ALA A 424 97.78 11.20 -83.08
N ALA A 425 97.56 9.96 -83.48
CA ALA A 425 97.81 9.45 -84.83
C ALA A 425 97.09 8.12 -85.04
N THR A 426 97.11 7.63 -86.27
CA THR A 426 96.61 6.29 -86.60
C THR A 426 97.70 5.23 -86.50
N TYR A 427 97.36 4.09 -85.90
CA TYR A 427 98.22 2.93 -85.74
C TYR A 427 97.51 1.69 -86.27
N ASP A 428 98.20 0.92 -87.10
CA ASP A 428 97.73 -0.39 -87.54
C ASP A 428 98.87 -1.41 -87.53
N CYS A 429 98.49 -2.69 -87.51
CA CYS A 429 99.41 -3.82 -87.51
C CYS A 429 99.12 -4.73 -88.71
N VAL A 430 100.17 -5.06 -89.47
CA VAL A 430 100.09 -6.06 -90.52
C VAL A 430 100.19 -7.44 -89.87
N LEU A 431 99.09 -8.19 -89.87
CA LEU A 431 99.02 -9.57 -89.39
C LEU A 431 99.27 -10.55 -90.53
N SER A 432 100.08 -11.58 -90.28
CA SER A 432 100.19 -12.71 -91.20
C SER A 432 100.04 -14.04 -90.45
N LYS A 433 99.18 -14.93 -90.97
CA LYS A 433 99.03 -16.31 -90.53
C LYS A 433 98.94 -17.24 -91.73
N SER A 434 99.88 -18.17 -91.89
CA SER A 434 99.97 -19.02 -93.08
C SER A 434 99.88 -18.16 -94.36
N CYS A 435 98.91 -18.41 -95.26
CA CYS A 435 98.69 -17.60 -96.47
C CYS A 435 97.71 -16.42 -96.28
N ALA A 436 97.11 -16.26 -95.11
CA ALA A 436 96.18 -15.17 -94.82
C ALA A 436 96.94 -13.96 -94.27
N VAL A 437 97.01 -12.89 -95.07
CA VAL A 437 97.45 -11.57 -94.61
C VAL A 437 96.21 -10.74 -94.30
N MET A 438 96.16 -10.19 -93.09
CA MET A 438 95.07 -9.35 -92.62
C MET A 438 95.67 -8.04 -92.11
N LEU A 439 95.13 -6.90 -92.53
CA LEU A 439 95.36 -5.67 -91.79
C LEU A 439 94.49 -5.71 -90.54
N SER A 440 95.05 -5.32 -89.40
CA SER A 440 94.21 -4.89 -88.30
C SER A 440 93.31 -3.74 -88.77
N ASN A 441 92.19 -3.53 -88.09
CA ASN A 441 91.59 -2.20 -88.04
C ASN A 441 92.66 -1.14 -87.70
N THR A 442 92.40 0.09 -88.11
CA THR A 442 93.18 1.24 -87.66
C THR A 442 92.71 1.66 -86.27
N ALA A 443 93.64 1.73 -85.32
CA ALA A 443 93.42 2.28 -84.00
C ALA A 443 93.92 3.72 -83.96
N THR A 444 93.13 4.64 -83.42
CA THR A 444 93.59 6.01 -83.16
C THR A 444 94.20 6.10 -81.76
N LEU A 445 95.38 6.69 -81.64
CA LEU A 445 95.79 7.31 -80.39
C LEU A 445 95.13 8.68 -80.32
N THR A 446 94.41 8.96 -79.25
CA THR A 446 93.86 10.28 -78.94
C THR A 446 94.20 10.62 -77.49
N LEU A 447 94.45 11.89 -77.18
CA LEU A 447 94.56 12.32 -75.79
C LEU A 447 93.16 12.59 -75.24
N ASP A 448 92.93 12.29 -73.96
CA ASP A 448 91.61 12.54 -73.37
C ASP A 448 91.33 14.03 -73.18
N ASN A 449 90.12 14.41 -73.59
CA ASN A 449 89.54 15.75 -73.47
C ASN A 449 88.00 15.64 -73.43
N ALA A 450 87.46 14.47 -73.05
CA ALA A 450 86.04 14.29 -72.80
C ALA A 450 85.72 14.61 -71.33
N PRO A 451 84.55 15.18 -71.00
CA PRO A 451 84.08 15.24 -69.62
C PRO A 451 83.65 13.86 -69.11
N PRO A 452 83.59 13.64 -67.77
CA PRO A 452 83.17 12.38 -67.17
C PRO A 452 81.85 11.84 -67.75
N ALA A 453 81.83 10.56 -68.12
CA ALA A 453 80.65 9.89 -68.63
C ALA A 453 79.82 9.34 -67.46
N PHE A 454 78.50 9.58 -67.47
CA PHE A 454 77.63 9.13 -66.38
C PHE A 454 77.52 7.60 -66.33
N ASP A 455 77.63 7.01 -65.14
CA ASP A 455 77.50 5.55 -64.95
C ASP A 455 76.06 5.07 -65.25
N VAL A 456 75.09 5.97 -65.06
CA VAL A 456 73.69 5.80 -65.47
C VAL A 456 73.29 7.03 -66.28
N ALA A 457 72.79 6.83 -67.51
CA ALA A 457 72.51 7.91 -68.46
C ALA A 457 71.50 8.96 -67.93
N THR A 458 70.54 8.51 -67.11
CA THR A 458 69.58 9.33 -66.37
C THR A 458 69.49 8.80 -64.95
N LEU A 459 69.68 9.66 -63.95
CA LEU A 459 69.50 9.26 -62.56
C LEU A 459 68.03 8.95 -62.30
N PRO A 460 67.69 7.78 -61.71
CA PRO A 460 66.30 7.48 -61.37
C PRO A 460 65.82 8.41 -60.26
N ASP A 461 64.52 8.68 -60.28
CA ASP A 461 63.81 9.34 -59.19
C ASP A 461 63.98 8.51 -57.90
N ILE A 462 64.33 9.17 -56.80
CA ILE A 462 64.48 8.52 -55.48
C ILE A 462 63.29 8.89 -54.60
N VAL A 463 62.64 7.90 -53.99
CA VAL A 463 61.68 8.13 -52.90
C VAL A 463 62.39 7.97 -51.55
N VAL A 464 62.27 8.96 -50.66
CA VAL A 464 62.83 8.92 -49.29
C VAL A 464 61.84 9.45 -48.26
N SER A 465 61.92 8.99 -47.02
CA SER A 465 61.20 9.59 -45.88
C SER A 465 61.97 10.79 -45.32
N CYS A 466 61.27 11.78 -44.76
CA CYS A 466 61.90 12.99 -44.22
C CYS A 466 63.02 12.68 -43.21
N GLY A 467 64.10 13.46 -43.28
CA GLY A 467 65.32 13.28 -42.46
C GLY A 467 66.35 12.33 -43.06
N SER A 468 66.00 11.57 -44.11
CA SER A 468 66.93 10.69 -44.83
C SER A 468 67.86 11.49 -45.75
N ALA A 469 69.14 11.12 -45.80
CA ALA A 469 70.11 11.73 -46.69
C ALA A 469 70.20 10.98 -48.04
N VAL A 470 70.19 11.73 -49.14
CA VAL A 470 70.39 11.21 -50.50
C VAL A 470 71.88 10.99 -50.75
N SER A 471 72.25 9.78 -51.12
CA SER A 471 73.62 9.41 -51.48
C SER A 471 74.03 9.99 -52.83
N ALA A 472 75.26 10.51 -52.93
CA ALA A 472 75.78 11.02 -54.19
C ALA A 472 75.96 9.91 -55.24
N PRO A 473 75.53 10.13 -56.50
CA PRO A 473 75.76 9.24 -57.63
C PRO A 473 77.22 9.27 -58.10
N THR A 474 77.57 8.37 -59.02
CA THR A 474 78.90 8.30 -59.64
C THR A 474 78.84 8.47 -61.16
N ALA A 475 79.96 8.94 -61.71
CA ALA A 475 80.29 8.94 -63.12
C ALA A 475 81.67 8.30 -63.30
N THR A 476 81.99 7.79 -64.49
CA THR A 476 83.30 7.24 -64.81
C THR A 476 83.97 8.09 -65.89
N ASP A 477 85.21 8.50 -65.61
CA ASP A 477 86.12 9.09 -66.57
C ASP A 477 87.22 8.08 -66.94
N ASN A 478 87.67 8.07 -68.21
CA ASN A 478 88.69 7.11 -68.65
C ASN A 478 90.05 7.36 -67.97
N CYS A 479 90.32 8.59 -67.52
CA CYS A 479 91.59 8.96 -66.89
C CYS A 479 91.54 9.05 -65.37
N SER A 480 90.42 9.52 -64.82
CA SER A 480 90.24 9.74 -63.37
C SER A 480 89.54 8.56 -62.67
N GLY A 481 88.98 7.62 -63.43
CA GLY A 481 88.21 6.49 -62.89
C GLY A 481 86.82 6.93 -62.41
N SER A 482 86.32 6.30 -61.35
CA SER A 482 85.03 6.66 -60.76
C SER A 482 85.12 7.97 -59.98
N ILE A 483 84.25 8.91 -60.34
CA ILE A 483 84.10 10.24 -59.77
C ILE A 483 82.74 10.29 -59.06
N THR A 484 82.74 10.56 -57.75
CA THR A 484 81.51 10.85 -57.00
C THR A 484 81.02 12.25 -57.34
N GLY A 485 79.72 12.38 -57.64
CA GLY A 485 79.09 13.67 -57.90
C GLY A 485 79.11 14.59 -56.68
N ILE A 486 79.34 15.88 -56.91
CA ILE A 486 79.23 16.92 -55.89
C ILE A 486 78.05 17.83 -56.19
N THR A 487 77.43 18.40 -55.15
CA THR A 487 76.31 19.34 -55.30
C THR A 487 76.37 20.43 -54.22
N SER A 488 75.77 21.58 -54.51
CA SER A 488 75.44 22.61 -53.53
C SER A 488 73.98 22.57 -53.08
N ASP A 489 73.15 21.74 -53.73
CA ASP A 489 71.73 21.62 -53.41
C ASP A 489 71.55 20.77 -52.13
N PRO A 490 70.46 20.96 -51.36
CA PRO A 490 70.22 20.17 -50.16
C PRO A 490 70.12 18.66 -50.49
N THR A 491 70.79 17.82 -49.69
CA THR A 491 70.72 16.35 -49.81
C THR A 491 69.93 15.70 -48.68
N ASN A 492 69.34 16.47 -47.78
CA ASN A 492 68.43 16.02 -46.72
C ASN A 492 67.24 16.98 -46.66
N PHE A 493 66.03 16.43 -46.55
CA PHE A 493 64.78 17.17 -46.62
C PHE A 493 63.90 16.80 -45.42
N SER A 494 63.36 17.82 -44.75
CA SER A 494 62.51 17.66 -43.56
C SER A 494 61.02 17.89 -43.84
N THR A 495 60.63 18.10 -45.10
CA THR A 495 59.24 18.39 -45.50
C THR A 495 58.88 17.62 -46.77
N PRO A 496 57.68 17.00 -46.85
CA PRO A 496 57.25 16.28 -48.06
C PRO A 496 57.21 17.17 -49.30
N GLY A 497 57.49 16.59 -50.46
CA GLY A 497 57.51 17.31 -51.74
C GLY A 497 58.47 16.70 -52.76
N ILE A 498 58.52 17.31 -53.94
CA ILE A 498 59.44 16.93 -55.02
C ILE A 498 60.57 17.96 -55.08
N TYR A 499 61.79 17.50 -54.88
CA TYR A 499 63.01 18.31 -54.95
C TYR A 499 63.87 17.85 -56.13
N ALA A 500 64.76 18.73 -56.60
CA ALA A 500 65.72 18.40 -57.64
C ALA A 500 67.14 18.69 -57.12
N ILE A 501 68.04 17.71 -57.24
CA ILE A 501 69.46 17.85 -56.90
C ILE A 501 70.26 17.89 -58.20
N ASN A 502 71.09 18.91 -58.38
CA ASN A 502 71.99 19.05 -59.52
C ASN A 502 73.39 18.57 -59.12
N TRP A 503 73.80 17.44 -59.67
CA TRP A 503 75.09 16.83 -59.49
C TRP A 503 76.07 17.33 -60.55
N THR A 504 77.28 17.68 -60.11
CA THR A 504 78.42 18.02 -60.97
C THR A 504 79.50 16.96 -60.80
N TYR A 505 80.07 16.50 -61.92
CA TYR A 505 81.21 15.59 -61.95
C TYR A 505 82.37 16.31 -62.64
N SER A 506 83.55 16.33 -62.02
CA SER A 506 84.75 17.02 -62.51
C SER A 506 85.90 16.04 -62.58
N ASP A 507 86.56 15.92 -63.74
CA ASP A 507 87.78 15.13 -63.88
C ASP A 507 89.03 15.86 -63.35
N ALA A 508 90.16 15.16 -63.29
CA ALA A 508 91.45 15.75 -62.91
C ALA A 508 92.04 16.72 -63.95
N ASN A 509 91.44 16.80 -65.14
CA ASN A 509 91.88 17.63 -66.27
C ASN A 509 91.08 18.94 -66.40
N GLY A 510 90.02 19.11 -65.60
CA GLY A 510 89.16 20.30 -65.55
C GLY A 510 87.89 20.23 -66.41
N ASN A 511 87.54 19.07 -66.97
CA ASN A 511 86.30 18.88 -67.72
C ASN A 511 85.14 18.52 -66.79
N ASN A 512 83.95 19.08 -67.05
CA ASN A 512 82.77 18.89 -66.20
C ASN A 512 81.59 18.28 -66.97
N SER A 513 80.81 17.44 -66.29
CA SER A 513 79.48 16.99 -66.72
C SER A 513 78.46 17.16 -65.58
N TYR A 514 77.17 17.20 -65.93
CA TYR A 514 76.08 17.56 -65.02
C TYR A 514 74.86 16.64 -65.17
N GLN A 515 74.24 16.23 -64.07
CA GLN A 515 72.94 15.54 -64.06
C GLN A 515 72.02 16.11 -62.99
N THR A 516 70.73 16.15 -63.28
CA THR A 516 69.68 16.44 -62.30
C THR A 516 69.01 15.13 -61.87
N GLN A 517 68.67 15.02 -60.59
CA GLN A 517 67.92 13.91 -60.01
C GLN A 517 66.71 14.44 -59.24
N ASN A 518 65.52 13.88 -59.46
CA ASN A 518 64.37 14.21 -58.63
C ASN A 518 64.37 13.35 -57.36
N VAL A 519 63.94 13.95 -56.26
CA VAL A 519 63.79 13.31 -54.96
C VAL A 519 62.37 13.56 -54.47
N PHE A 520 61.60 12.49 -54.38
CA PHE A 520 60.25 12.46 -53.83
C PHE A 520 60.36 12.20 -52.34
N VAL A 521 60.06 13.22 -51.55
CA VAL A 521 60.06 13.11 -50.08
C VAL A 521 58.63 12.82 -49.67
N GLU A 522 58.39 11.62 -49.18
CA GLU A 522 57.07 11.15 -48.76
C GLU A 522 57.02 10.94 -47.26
N ASP A 523 55.84 11.18 -46.67
CA ASP A 523 55.58 10.92 -45.27
C ASP A 523 54.78 9.63 -45.11
N THR A 524 55.44 8.58 -44.63
CA THR A 524 54.88 7.23 -44.49
C THR A 524 54.97 6.70 -43.06
N ILE A 525 55.28 7.56 -42.10
CA ILE A 525 55.53 7.18 -40.70
C ILE A 525 54.43 7.84 -39.86
N ALA A 526 53.83 7.07 -38.94
CA ALA A 526 52.83 7.63 -38.03
C ALA A 526 53.50 8.41 -36.89
N PRO A 527 52.94 9.56 -36.46
CA PRO A 527 53.44 10.32 -35.32
C PRO A 527 53.62 9.45 -34.08
N VAL A 528 54.78 9.58 -33.42
CA VAL A 528 55.12 8.82 -32.21
C VAL A 528 54.76 9.65 -30.97
N PRO A 529 53.81 9.21 -30.12
CA PRO A 529 53.46 9.92 -28.89
C PRO A 529 54.66 10.12 -27.97
N GLN A 530 54.78 11.31 -27.36
CA GLN A 530 55.86 11.60 -26.41
C GLN A 530 55.76 10.77 -25.11
N LEU A 531 54.56 10.28 -24.79
CA LEU A 531 54.31 9.30 -23.74
C LEU A 531 53.76 8.02 -24.39
N SER A 532 54.36 6.86 -24.12
CA SER A 532 53.92 5.58 -24.70
C SER A 532 52.52 5.14 -24.25
N SER A 533 52.08 5.60 -23.07
CA SER A 533 50.70 5.52 -22.60
C SER A 533 50.33 6.78 -21.81
N LEU A 534 49.06 7.18 -21.88
CA LEU A 534 48.55 8.33 -21.13
C LEU A 534 48.08 7.86 -19.75
N PRO A 535 48.54 8.48 -18.65
CA PRO A 535 48.06 8.12 -17.31
C PRO A 535 46.59 8.48 -17.16
N GLN A 536 45.89 7.74 -16.31
CA GLN A 536 44.55 8.11 -15.87
C GLN A 536 44.60 9.46 -15.16
N ILE A 537 43.69 10.36 -15.51
CA ILE A 537 43.46 11.61 -14.78
C ILE A 537 42.34 11.38 -13.78
N THR A 538 42.60 11.58 -12.49
CA THR A 538 41.57 11.60 -11.45
C THR A 538 41.41 13.03 -10.94
N ALA A 539 40.17 13.51 -10.83
CA ALA A 539 39.84 14.85 -10.35
C ALA A 539 38.50 14.85 -9.62
N ASP A 540 38.32 15.73 -8.64
CA ASP A 540 37.03 15.91 -7.97
C ASP A 540 36.19 16.97 -8.69
N CYS A 541 34.93 16.62 -8.99
CA CYS A 541 33.90 17.42 -9.66
C CYS A 541 34.18 17.89 -11.08
N TYR A 542 35.40 18.34 -11.40
CA TYR A 542 35.71 19.06 -12.62
C TYR A 542 37.14 18.81 -13.10
N VAL A 543 37.30 18.55 -14.40
CA VAL A 543 38.60 18.66 -15.08
C VAL A 543 38.43 19.19 -16.49
N THR A 544 39.44 19.93 -16.97
CA THR A 544 39.65 20.15 -18.41
C THR A 544 41.02 19.59 -18.78
N LEU A 545 41.05 18.83 -19.86
CA LEU A 545 42.23 18.11 -20.33
C LEU A 545 42.96 18.94 -21.38
N ASN A 546 44.29 18.94 -21.28
CA ASN A 546 45.15 19.47 -22.33
C ASN A 546 45.46 18.36 -23.34
N ALA A 547 45.50 18.72 -24.63
CA ALA A 547 45.90 17.78 -25.68
C ALA A 547 47.33 17.26 -25.44
N PRO A 548 47.55 15.93 -25.43
CA PRO A 548 48.89 15.36 -25.37
C PRO A 548 49.66 15.60 -26.67
N LEU A 549 50.99 15.41 -26.63
CA LEU A 549 51.90 15.69 -27.74
C LEU A 549 52.50 14.41 -28.34
N ALA A 550 52.73 14.43 -29.65
CA ALA A 550 53.54 13.47 -30.39
C ALA A 550 54.66 14.19 -31.14
N ASN A 551 55.67 13.44 -31.56
CA ASN A 551 56.72 13.88 -32.47
C ASN A 551 56.68 13.04 -33.74
N ASP A 552 56.91 13.70 -34.86
CA ASP A 552 56.93 13.11 -36.19
C ASP A 552 58.20 13.55 -36.96
N ASN A 553 58.69 12.74 -37.91
CA ASN A 553 59.92 13.03 -38.66
C ASN A 553 59.72 14.01 -39.84
N CYS A 554 58.49 14.22 -40.30
CA CYS A 554 58.12 15.19 -41.33
C CYS A 554 57.36 16.38 -40.74
N ALA A 555 56.37 16.14 -39.88
CA ALA A 555 55.52 17.19 -39.29
C ALA A 555 56.09 17.82 -38.00
N GLY A 556 57.11 17.21 -37.37
CA GLY A 556 57.71 17.70 -36.14
C GLY A 556 56.83 17.44 -34.90
N THR A 557 56.84 18.35 -33.91
CA THR A 557 56.00 18.20 -32.71
C THR A 557 54.57 18.66 -32.99
N LEU A 558 53.60 17.80 -32.69
CA LEU A 558 52.18 18.01 -32.96
C LEU A 558 51.30 17.66 -31.75
N SER A 559 50.19 18.36 -31.59
CA SER A 559 49.19 18.12 -30.55
C SER A 559 48.10 17.18 -31.06
N ALA A 560 47.63 16.28 -30.20
CA ALA A 560 46.48 15.45 -30.51
C ALA A 560 45.20 16.30 -30.66
N ILE A 561 44.27 15.80 -31.47
CA ILE A 561 42.88 16.25 -31.51
C ILE A 561 41.98 15.15 -30.93
N THR A 562 40.77 15.51 -30.52
CA THR A 562 39.74 14.54 -30.14
C THR A 562 38.35 15.08 -30.47
N ASN A 563 37.40 14.17 -30.71
CA ASN A 563 35.98 14.48 -30.80
C ASN A 563 35.25 14.20 -29.47
N ASP A 564 35.90 13.56 -28.51
CA ASP A 564 35.35 13.36 -27.18
C ASP A 564 35.41 14.67 -26.37
N PRO A 565 34.55 14.86 -25.35
CA PRO A 565 34.60 16.04 -24.50
C PRO A 565 35.96 16.19 -23.81
N VAL A 566 36.58 17.36 -23.92
CA VAL A 566 37.82 17.68 -23.18
C VAL A 566 37.57 18.26 -21.79
N THR A 567 36.30 18.50 -21.43
CA THR A 567 35.88 18.99 -20.12
C THR A 567 34.83 18.05 -19.53
N TYR A 568 35.05 17.60 -18.30
CA TYR A 568 34.15 16.73 -17.56
C TYR A 568 33.76 17.42 -16.24
N MET A 569 32.48 17.38 -15.90
CA MET A 569 31.88 18.12 -14.78
C MET A 569 30.86 17.30 -13.97
N VAL A 570 30.85 15.97 -14.14
CA VAL A 570 29.93 15.05 -13.48
C VAL A 570 30.72 13.80 -13.05
N PRO A 571 30.57 13.30 -11.81
CA PRO A 571 31.23 12.08 -11.36
C PRO A 571 30.98 10.87 -12.28
N GLY A 572 32.02 10.05 -12.47
CA GLY A 572 31.99 8.90 -13.37
C GLY A 572 33.33 8.62 -14.04
N THR A 573 33.39 7.49 -14.76
CA THR A 573 34.56 7.07 -15.53
C THR A 573 34.32 7.33 -17.01
N TYR A 574 35.22 8.11 -17.62
CA TYR A 574 35.19 8.47 -19.03
C TYR A 574 36.46 7.99 -19.75
N GLN A 575 36.39 7.93 -21.07
CA GLN A 575 37.52 7.64 -21.94
C GLN A 575 37.59 8.71 -23.03
N VAL A 576 38.79 9.25 -23.26
CA VAL A 576 39.09 10.22 -24.32
C VAL A 576 40.00 9.55 -25.34
N ASN A 577 39.57 9.52 -26.59
CA ASN A 577 40.32 9.00 -27.71
C ASN A 577 41.08 10.16 -28.36
N TRP A 578 42.36 10.28 -28.03
CA TRP A 578 43.27 11.25 -28.63
C TRP A 578 43.80 10.71 -29.96
N ILE A 579 43.73 11.54 -31.01
CA ILE A 579 44.20 11.25 -32.36
C ILE A 579 45.36 12.19 -32.67
N TYR A 580 46.55 11.64 -32.84
CA TYR A 580 47.73 12.34 -33.36
C TYR A 580 47.72 12.16 -34.88
N SER A 581 47.76 13.24 -35.65
CA SER A 581 47.90 13.18 -37.11
C SER A 581 48.88 14.24 -37.60
N ASP A 582 49.69 13.85 -38.58
CA ASP A 582 50.69 14.66 -39.29
C ASP A 582 50.07 15.65 -40.30
N GLY A 583 48.82 15.42 -40.72
CA GLY A 583 48.18 16.11 -41.85
C GLY A 583 48.52 15.53 -43.24
N ASN A 584 49.46 14.58 -43.32
CA ASN A 584 49.90 13.91 -44.54
C ASN A 584 49.20 12.56 -44.77
N GLY A 585 48.51 12.05 -43.75
CA GLY A 585 47.64 10.87 -43.84
C GLY A 585 47.97 9.78 -42.82
N ASN A 586 49.11 9.88 -42.12
CA ASN A 586 49.42 8.97 -41.04
C ASN A 586 48.81 9.48 -39.73
N SER A 587 48.48 8.54 -38.85
CA SER A 587 47.93 8.87 -37.54
C SER A 587 48.20 7.78 -36.51
N PHE A 588 48.25 8.19 -35.25
CA PHE A 588 48.30 7.30 -34.10
C PHE A 588 47.18 7.67 -33.13
N THR A 589 46.70 6.72 -32.32
CA THR A 589 45.63 6.98 -31.35
C THR A 589 46.00 6.48 -29.97
N GLN A 590 45.65 7.24 -28.92
CA GLN A 590 45.75 6.80 -27.53
C GLN A 590 44.44 7.06 -26.78
N VAL A 591 44.06 6.11 -25.95
CA VAL A 591 42.96 6.27 -25.00
C VAL A 591 43.52 6.81 -23.69
N GLN A 592 42.89 7.86 -23.16
CA GLN A 592 43.12 8.35 -21.80
C GLN A 592 41.89 8.08 -20.95
N ALA A 593 42.08 7.40 -19.82
CA ALA A 593 41.03 7.25 -18.82
C ALA A 593 40.91 8.53 -17.98
N VAL A 594 39.67 8.92 -17.69
CA VAL A 594 39.36 10.05 -16.80
C VAL A 594 38.40 9.54 -15.74
N LEU A 595 38.72 9.77 -14.47
CA LEU A 595 37.87 9.42 -13.34
C LEU A 595 37.49 10.71 -12.61
N ILE A 596 36.23 11.11 -12.72
CA ILE A 596 35.70 12.18 -11.88
C ILE A 596 35.12 11.54 -10.62
N THR A 597 35.70 11.86 -9.47
CA THR A 597 35.22 11.44 -8.17
C THR A 597 34.39 12.52 -7.50
N ASP A 598 33.59 12.08 -6.53
CA ASP A 598 33.06 12.93 -5.48
C ASP A 598 33.18 12.16 -4.16
N ALA A 599 33.93 12.71 -3.22
CA ALA A 599 34.29 12.07 -1.95
C ALA A 599 34.09 13.01 -0.75
N ILE A 600 33.42 14.14 -0.98
CA ILE A 600 33.14 15.16 0.03
C ILE A 600 31.63 15.10 0.28
N ALA A 601 31.20 15.18 1.54
CA ALA A 601 29.78 15.21 1.86
C ALA A 601 29.23 16.64 1.74
N PRO A 602 27.94 16.81 1.33
CA PRO A 602 27.30 18.12 1.26
C PRO A 602 27.47 18.94 2.54
N VAL A 603 27.81 20.22 2.42
CA VAL A 603 27.97 21.12 3.56
C VAL A 603 26.65 21.88 3.79
N PRO A 604 25.97 21.74 4.94
CA PRO A 604 24.74 22.48 5.24
C PRO A 604 24.94 24.00 5.07
N ASP A 605 24.00 24.68 4.40
CA ASP A 605 24.14 26.11 4.08
C ASP A 605 24.15 27.00 5.34
N VAL A 606 23.68 26.46 6.46
CA VAL A 606 23.77 27.04 7.80
C VAL A 606 24.41 26.05 8.76
N ASN A 607 25.34 26.52 9.60
CA ASN A 607 26.07 25.67 10.55
C ASN A 607 25.16 24.93 11.55
N SER A 608 24.01 25.53 11.89
CA SER A 608 23.02 24.96 12.81
C SER A 608 21.63 25.45 12.42
N LEU A 609 20.63 24.57 12.41
CA LEU A 609 19.24 24.94 12.16
C LEU A 609 18.65 25.66 13.40
N PRO A 610 17.94 26.79 13.23
CA PRO A 610 17.36 27.53 14.34
C PRO A 610 16.17 26.78 14.95
N LEU A 611 15.99 26.82 16.27
CA LEU A 611 14.77 26.28 16.92
C LEU A 611 13.52 26.86 16.27
N ILE A 612 12.59 25.98 15.87
CA ILE A 612 11.29 26.37 15.33
C ILE A 612 10.25 26.19 16.43
N SER A 613 9.70 27.30 16.93
CA SER A 613 8.60 27.30 17.88
C SER A 613 7.27 27.66 17.19
N SER A 614 6.19 26.96 17.56
CA SER A 614 4.82 27.23 17.10
C SER A 614 3.82 26.90 18.20
N SER A 615 2.62 27.48 18.16
CA SER A 615 1.59 27.21 19.18
C SER A 615 0.90 25.86 18.96
N CYS A 616 0.25 25.68 17.81
CA CYS A 616 -0.64 24.52 17.59
C CYS A 616 -0.19 23.55 16.50
N SER A 617 0.43 24.04 15.44
CA SER A 617 1.01 23.16 14.43
C SER A 617 2.14 23.82 13.67
N VAL A 618 3.04 23.00 13.13
CA VAL A 618 4.07 23.45 12.20
C VAL A 618 4.36 22.37 11.17
N SER A 619 4.52 22.80 9.92
CA SER A 619 5.06 21.99 8.83
C SER A 619 6.46 22.50 8.53
N LEU A 620 7.45 21.62 8.63
CA LEU A 620 8.83 21.95 8.29
C LEU A 620 9.04 21.97 6.78
N VAL A 621 9.88 22.88 6.32
CA VAL A 621 10.44 22.87 4.96
C VAL A 621 11.82 22.22 5.05
N PRO A 622 12.20 21.31 4.14
CA PRO A 622 13.54 20.73 4.13
C PRO A 622 14.62 21.82 4.01
N PRO A 623 15.65 21.82 4.87
CA PRO A 623 16.80 22.70 4.73
C PRO A 623 17.68 22.30 3.54
N THR A 624 18.61 23.19 3.17
CA THR A 624 19.52 23.02 2.05
C THR A 624 20.98 22.93 2.49
N ALA A 625 21.76 22.23 1.68
CA ALA A 625 23.21 22.14 1.73
C ALA A 625 23.78 22.46 0.36
N THR A 626 25.04 22.89 0.32
CA THR A 626 25.82 23.05 -0.90
C THR A 626 26.90 21.99 -0.95
N ASP A 627 26.98 21.32 -2.08
CA ASP A 627 27.98 20.32 -2.42
C ASP A 627 28.93 20.83 -3.53
N ASN A 628 30.20 20.43 -3.49
CA ASN A 628 31.22 20.82 -4.47
C ASN A 628 30.97 20.28 -5.89
N CYS A 629 30.34 19.12 -6.02
CA CYS A 629 30.08 18.45 -7.29
C CYS A 629 28.60 18.56 -7.70
N SER A 630 27.69 18.32 -6.75
CA SER A 630 26.24 18.27 -6.99
C SER A 630 25.54 19.64 -6.82
N GLY A 631 26.21 20.65 -6.28
CA GLY A 631 25.63 21.98 -6.08
C GLY A 631 24.57 22.01 -4.98
N LEU A 632 23.38 22.53 -5.25
CA LEU A 632 22.32 22.66 -4.24
C LEU A 632 21.66 21.30 -3.93
N VAL A 633 21.86 20.82 -2.71
CA VAL A 633 21.28 19.58 -2.17
C VAL A 633 20.15 19.92 -1.20
N MET A 634 18.94 19.41 -1.46
CA MET A 634 17.84 19.49 -0.48
C MET A 634 17.90 18.31 0.49
N ALA A 635 17.68 18.55 1.78
CA ALA A 635 17.62 17.49 2.76
C ALA A 635 16.42 16.55 2.56
N SER A 636 16.58 15.34 3.07
CA SER A 636 15.52 14.36 3.27
C SER A 636 15.44 13.95 4.75
N THR A 637 14.31 13.42 5.20
CA THR A 637 14.16 12.84 6.54
C THR A 637 13.14 11.71 6.53
N SER A 638 13.31 10.76 7.44
CA SER A 638 12.30 9.74 7.79
C SER A 638 11.41 10.16 8.96
N ASP A 639 11.79 11.22 9.68
CA ASP A 639 11.04 11.73 10.82
C ASP A 639 9.80 12.51 10.34
N PRO A 640 8.76 12.67 11.17
CA PRO A 640 7.60 13.49 10.81
C PRO A 640 8.01 14.92 10.45
N THR A 641 7.47 15.46 9.36
CA THR A 641 7.68 16.86 8.97
C THR A 641 6.54 17.78 9.38
N THR A 642 5.45 17.23 9.93
CA THR A 642 4.29 17.95 10.44
C THR A 642 4.04 17.58 11.89
N PHE A 643 4.00 18.57 12.77
CA PHE A 643 3.69 18.40 14.19
C PHE A 643 2.43 19.19 14.53
N SER A 644 1.46 18.55 15.18
CA SER A 644 0.15 19.12 15.55
C SER A 644 -0.26 18.78 16.98
N VAL A 645 0.71 18.36 17.81
CA VAL A 645 0.53 18.02 19.22
C VAL A 645 1.65 18.73 19.98
N PRO A 646 1.36 19.44 21.08
CA PRO A 646 2.37 20.06 21.92
C PRO A 646 3.46 19.08 22.38
N GLY A 647 4.72 19.52 22.35
CA GLY A 647 5.88 18.70 22.64
C GLY A 647 7.16 19.20 21.97
N ASN A 648 8.27 18.64 22.43
CA ASN A 648 9.61 18.89 21.87
C ASN A 648 10.02 17.73 20.97
N TYR A 649 10.27 18.04 19.70
CA TYR A 649 10.64 17.09 18.66
C TYR A 649 12.03 17.38 18.12
N THR A 650 12.77 16.33 17.78
CA THR A 650 14.03 16.43 17.04
C THR A 650 13.81 15.78 15.68
N VAL A 651 14.01 16.53 14.60
CA VAL A 651 14.01 16.02 13.22
C VAL A 651 15.45 15.91 12.74
N THR A 652 15.82 14.74 12.25
CA THR A 652 17.14 14.46 11.68
C THR A 652 17.09 14.61 10.17
N TRP A 653 17.68 15.68 9.66
CA TRP A 653 17.84 15.93 8.24
C TRP A 653 19.08 15.23 7.72
N THR A 654 18.96 14.54 6.59
CA THR A 654 20.04 13.89 5.85
C THR A 654 20.18 14.55 4.48
N TYR A 655 21.33 15.16 4.24
CA TYR A 655 21.73 15.68 2.94
C TYR A 655 22.46 14.56 2.19
N ASN A 656 22.07 14.28 0.96
CA ASN A 656 22.65 13.24 0.12
C ASN A 656 22.89 13.83 -1.27
N ASP A 657 24.15 13.81 -1.72
CA ASP A 657 24.60 14.35 -3.01
C ASP A 657 24.13 13.56 -4.24
N GLY A 658 23.64 12.32 -4.04
CA GLY A 658 23.35 11.35 -5.09
C GLY A 658 24.56 10.49 -5.53
N ASN A 659 25.77 10.84 -5.10
CA ASN A 659 27.03 10.18 -5.42
C ASN A 659 27.49 9.21 -4.30
N GLY A 660 26.86 9.30 -3.12
CA GLY A 660 27.05 8.39 -1.99
C GLY A 660 27.61 9.04 -0.74
N ASN A 661 27.90 10.35 -0.78
CA ASN A 661 28.34 11.09 0.39
C ASN A 661 27.13 11.73 1.09
N THR A 662 27.09 11.62 2.42
CA THR A 662 25.96 12.12 3.22
C THR A 662 26.44 12.88 4.43
N SER A 663 25.79 14.00 4.71
CA SER A 663 25.91 14.71 5.99
C SER A 663 24.55 14.79 6.68
N THR A 664 24.54 15.05 7.98
CA THR A 664 23.30 15.14 8.77
C THR A 664 23.29 16.36 9.67
N GLN A 665 22.09 16.85 9.97
CA GLN A 665 21.88 17.98 10.87
C GLN A 665 20.54 17.83 11.58
N THR A 666 20.48 18.17 12.87
CA THR A 666 19.25 18.08 13.65
C THR A 666 18.54 19.43 13.74
N GLN A 667 17.22 19.39 13.64
CA GLN A 667 16.30 20.49 13.82
C GLN A 667 15.51 20.25 15.10
N GLN A 668 15.61 21.16 16.08
CA GLN A 668 14.71 21.15 17.24
C GLN A 668 13.40 21.87 16.88
N VAL A 669 12.27 21.31 17.30
CA VAL A 669 10.94 21.87 17.12
C VAL A 669 10.21 21.85 18.45
N GLU A 670 9.65 22.99 18.84
CA GLU A 670 8.89 23.17 20.07
C GLU A 670 7.46 23.58 19.71
N VAL A 671 6.51 22.66 19.87
CA VAL A 671 5.08 22.97 19.76
C VAL A 671 4.56 23.21 21.18
N THR A 672 4.05 24.40 21.48
CA THR A 672 3.65 24.79 22.84
C THR A 672 2.27 25.43 22.85
N ASP A 673 1.30 24.75 23.46
CA ASP A 673 0.02 25.36 23.75
C ASP A 673 0.11 26.15 25.07
N ASN A 674 -0.19 27.44 25.00
CA ASN A 674 -0.07 28.37 26.13
C ASN A 674 -1.28 29.31 26.26
N ILE A 675 -2.38 28.97 25.58
CA ILE A 675 -3.64 29.70 25.59
C ILE A 675 -4.67 28.77 26.23
N ALA A 676 -5.50 29.31 27.13
CA ALA A 676 -6.57 28.53 27.74
C ALA A 676 -7.81 28.49 26.84
N PRO A 677 -8.59 27.39 26.84
CA PRO A 677 -9.82 27.27 26.07
C PRO A 677 -10.77 28.46 26.27
N VAL A 678 -11.35 28.96 25.18
CA VAL A 678 -12.31 30.08 25.22
C VAL A 678 -13.73 29.53 25.17
N ALA A 679 -14.52 29.75 26.21
CA ALA A 679 -15.92 29.32 26.26
C ALA A 679 -16.72 29.81 25.04
N ASP A 680 -17.47 28.91 24.41
CA ASP A 680 -18.21 29.21 23.16
C ASP A 680 -19.31 30.26 23.37
N VAL A 681 -19.75 30.42 24.63
CA VAL A 681 -20.64 31.48 25.08
C VAL A 681 -20.00 32.25 26.24
N ALA A 682 -19.96 33.59 26.13
CA ALA A 682 -19.28 34.45 27.11
C ALA A 682 -19.87 34.37 28.53
N SER A 683 -21.16 34.03 28.65
CA SER A 683 -21.83 33.77 29.93
C SER A 683 -22.88 32.68 29.76
N LEU A 684 -22.91 31.72 30.68
CA LEU A 684 -23.94 30.68 30.68
C LEU A 684 -25.25 31.24 31.26
N PRO A 685 -26.40 31.03 30.59
CA PRO A 685 -27.69 31.47 31.11
C PRO A 685 -28.07 30.65 32.36
N GLN A 686 -28.80 31.29 33.28
CA GLN A 686 -29.40 30.61 34.43
C GLN A 686 -30.39 29.54 33.94
N ILE A 687 -30.27 28.33 34.48
CA ILE A 687 -31.26 27.27 34.29
C ILE A 687 -32.28 27.38 35.41
N THR A 688 -33.57 27.39 35.06
CA THR A 688 -34.68 27.37 36.03
C THR A 688 -35.57 26.19 35.71
N ALA A 689 -35.88 25.34 36.69
CA ALA A 689 -36.66 24.11 36.51
C ALA A 689 -37.59 23.84 37.69
N ASP A 690 -38.65 23.08 37.42
CA ASP A 690 -39.64 22.62 38.40
C ASP A 690 -39.24 21.23 38.92
N CYS A 691 -39.11 21.09 40.24
CA CYS A 691 -38.67 19.88 40.97
C CYS A 691 -37.26 19.33 40.69
N SER A 692 -36.83 19.19 39.43
CA SER A 692 -35.50 18.67 39.10
C SER A 692 -34.94 19.09 37.74
N VAL A 693 -33.62 19.03 37.59
CA VAL A 693 -32.93 19.16 36.30
C VAL A 693 -31.63 18.35 36.26
N GLN A 694 -31.32 17.82 35.08
CA GLN A 694 -30.00 17.30 34.72
C GLN A 694 -29.28 18.37 33.88
N VAL A 695 -28.15 18.88 34.36
CA VAL A 695 -27.38 19.93 33.67
C VAL A 695 -26.35 19.30 32.74
N ALA A 696 -26.40 19.65 31.46
CA ALA A 696 -25.40 19.24 30.47
C ALA A 696 -24.14 20.11 30.55
N ALA A 697 -22.98 19.53 30.29
CA ALA A 697 -21.72 20.26 30.24
C ALA A 697 -21.68 21.24 29.04
N PRO A 698 -21.28 22.51 29.24
CA PRO A 698 -21.03 23.47 28.17
C PRO A 698 -19.72 23.17 27.42
N SER A 699 -19.54 23.83 26.29
CA SER A 699 -18.36 23.71 25.43
C SER A 699 -17.56 25.02 25.32
N ALA A 700 -16.27 24.83 25.05
CA ALA A 700 -15.30 25.86 24.68
C ALA A 700 -14.60 25.47 23.38
N THR A 701 -14.00 26.46 22.74
CA THR A 701 -13.08 26.26 21.63
C THR A 701 -11.70 26.74 22.02
N ASP A 702 -10.72 25.89 21.78
CA ASP A 702 -9.30 26.13 21.95
C ASP A 702 -8.58 26.17 20.59
N ASN A 703 -7.47 26.90 20.51
CA ASN A 703 -6.68 27.04 19.28
C ASN A 703 -5.96 25.76 18.85
N CYS A 704 -5.55 24.89 19.78
CA CYS A 704 -4.80 23.68 19.50
C CYS A 704 -5.61 22.41 19.78
N ALA A 705 -6.33 22.34 20.90
CA ALA A 705 -7.19 21.20 21.26
C ALA A 705 -8.53 21.17 20.49
N GLY A 706 -8.96 22.31 19.92
CA GLY A 706 -10.21 22.40 19.20
C GLY A 706 -11.42 22.46 20.14
N SER A 707 -12.42 21.59 19.98
CA SER A 707 -13.62 21.62 20.83
C SER A 707 -13.38 20.92 22.17
N VAL A 708 -13.51 21.67 23.26
CA VAL A 708 -13.32 21.23 24.64
C VAL A 708 -14.67 21.17 25.33
N ILE A 709 -15.00 20.05 25.97
CA ILE A 709 -16.20 19.92 26.80
C ILE A 709 -15.80 20.16 28.25
N ALA A 710 -16.55 20.99 28.97
CA ALA A 710 -16.26 21.29 30.37
C ALA A 710 -16.39 20.05 31.27
N THR A 711 -15.56 20.03 32.32
CA THR A 711 -15.70 19.12 33.45
C THR A 711 -16.13 19.91 34.69
N THR A 712 -16.61 19.20 35.72
CA THR A 712 -16.97 19.78 37.02
C THR A 712 -16.89 18.72 38.11
N SER A 713 -16.65 19.17 39.35
CA SER A 713 -16.80 18.37 40.56
C SER A 713 -18.16 18.57 41.24
N ASP A 714 -18.94 19.56 40.80
CA ASP A 714 -20.24 19.88 41.39
C ASP A 714 -21.32 18.91 40.87
N PRO A 715 -22.42 18.66 41.62
CA PRO A 715 -23.49 17.77 41.18
C PRO A 715 -24.13 18.25 39.87
N GLN A 716 -24.29 17.35 38.90
CA GLN A 716 -24.98 17.64 37.63
C GLN A 716 -26.50 17.36 37.68
N TYR A 717 -26.97 16.71 38.74
CA TYR A 717 -28.38 16.44 39.00
C TYR A 717 -28.82 17.22 40.24
N TYR A 718 -29.86 18.04 40.10
CA TYR A 718 -30.48 18.78 41.19
C TYR A 718 -31.95 18.39 41.25
N ASN A 719 -32.44 17.98 42.42
CA ASN A 719 -33.79 17.41 42.59
C ASN A 719 -34.49 17.85 43.89
N SER A 720 -34.15 19.04 44.36
CA SER A 720 -34.72 19.69 45.54
C SER A 720 -34.79 21.19 45.30
N PRO A 721 -35.82 21.92 45.77
CA PRO A 721 -35.89 23.36 45.64
C PRO A 721 -34.69 24.09 46.26
N GLY A 722 -34.17 25.09 45.56
CA GLY A 722 -32.97 25.82 45.98
C GLY A 722 -32.28 26.57 44.84
N SER A 723 -31.27 27.36 45.21
CA SER A 723 -30.35 28.01 44.26
C SER A 723 -28.97 27.37 44.39
N TYR A 724 -28.46 26.84 43.30
CA TYR A 724 -27.17 26.16 43.20
C TYR A 724 -26.28 26.88 42.19
N ILE A 725 -24.97 26.70 42.32
CA ILE A 725 -23.98 27.16 41.35
C ILE A 725 -23.17 25.95 40.95
N ILE A 726 -23.07 25.70 39.64
CA ILE A 726 -22.20 24.69 39.05
C ILE A 726 -21.00 25.41 38.43
N ASN A 727 -19.80 24.98 38.78
CA ASN A 727 -18.55 25.55 38.30
C ASN A 727 -17.94 24.64 37.24
N TRP A 728 -17.86 25.14 36.03
CA TRP A 728 -17.31 24.44 34.87
C TRP A 728 -15.84 24.79 34.70
N VAL A 729 -15.01 23.78 34.45
CA VAL A 729 -13.60 23.90 34.10
C VAL A 729 -13.40 23.33 32.69
N TYR A 730 -12.94 24.18 31.78
CA TYR A 730 -12.48 23.78 30.45
C TYR A 730 -10.97 23.51 30.55
N ASP A 731 -10.55 22.30 30.20
CA ASP A 731 -9.16 21.86 30.21
C ASP A 731 -8.80 21.36 28.80
N ASP A 732 -7.75 21.92 28.20
CA ASP A 732 -7.27 21.57 26.86
C ASP A 732 -6.56 20.20 26.81
N GLY A 733 -6.24 19.60 27.95
CA GLY A 733 -5.40 18.40 28.07
C GLY A 733 -3.89 18.68 28.00
N HIS A 734 -3.48 19.93 27.80
CA HIS A 734 -2.09 20.40 27.74
C HIS A 734 -1.71 21.25 28.97
N GLY A 735 -2.67 21.55 29.84
CA GLY A 735 -2.46 22.20 31.13
C GLY A 735 -2.94 23.65 31.18
N ASN A 736 -3.57 24.17 30.13
CA ASN A 736 -4.21 25.48 30.16
C ASN A 736 -5.70 25.29 30.48
N GLN A 737 -6.18 26.01 31.50
CA GLN A 737 -7.56 25.90 31.98
C GLN A 737 -8.26 27.25 32.02
N SER A 738 -9.56 27.25 31.70
CA SER A 738 -10.46 28.38 31.95
C SER A 738 -11.70 27.91 32.71
N GLY A 739 -12.41 28.84 33.35
CA GLY A 739 -13.52 28.52 34.24
C GLY A 739 -14.74 29.41 34.03
N GLN A 740 -15.93 28.84 34.22
CA GLN A 740 -17.20 29.55 34.08
C GLN A 740 -18.26 28.98 35.03
N SER A 741 -18.92 29.83 35.81
CA SER A 741 -20.00 29.41 36.70
C SER A 741 -21.37 29.56 36.03
N GLN A 742 -22.32 28.70 36.39
CA GLN A 742 -23.71 28.77 35.95
C GLN A 742 -24.65 28.65 37.16
N ASN A 743 -25.66 29.51 37.24
CA ASN A 743 -26.69 29.43 38.27
C ASN A 743 -27.78 28.44 37.86
N ILE A 744 -28.17 27.57 38.79
CA ILE A 744 -29.27 26.63 38.67
C ILE A 744 -30.29 26.97 39.74
N VAL A 745 -31.54 27.19 39.37
CA VAL A 745 -32.64 27.49 40.31
C VAL A 745 -33.71 26.42 40.16
N ILE A 746 -33.90 25.62 41.21
CA ILE A 746 -35.01 24.68 41.30
C ILE A 746 -36.11 25.35 42.13
N THR A 747 -37.29 25.48 41.56
CA THR A 747 -38.49 25.97 42.25
C THR A 747 -39.49 24.84 42.41
N ASP A 748 -40.43 25.05 43.34
CA ASP A 748 -41.68 24.33 43.41
C ASP A 748 -42.80 25.38 43.48
N ASN A 749 -43.63 25.45 42.44
CA ASN A 749 -44.69 26.45 42.31
C ASN A 749 -46.08 25.81 42.13
N GLN A 750 -46.23 24.51 42.44
CA GLN A 750 -47.49 23.80 42.29
C GLN A 750 -47.98 23.35 43.67
N ALA A 751 -49.30 23.40 43.88
CA ALA A 751 -49.89 22.90 45.13
C ALA A 751 -50.13 21.38 45.04
N PRO A 752 -50.02 20.64 46.17
CA PRO A 752 -50.34 19.23 46.19
C PRO A 752 -51.73 18.94 45.63
N VAL A 753 -51.86 17.90 44.82
CA VAL A 753 -53.13 17.48 44.20
C VAL A 753 -53.77 16.37 45.04
N PRO A 754 -54.96 16.58 45.64
CA PRO A 754 -55.64 15.53 46.40
C PRO A 754 -55.94 14.30 45.56
N VAL A 755 -55.72 13.09 46.11
CA VAL A 755 -55.87 11.82 45.36
C VAL A 755 -57.33 11.57 44.93
N VAL A 756 -58.28 12.16 45.64
CA VAL A 756 -59.71 12.17 45.30
C VAL A 756 -60.23 13.61 45.27
N SER A 757 -61.12 13.93 44.33
CA SER A 757 -61.65 15.29 44.15
C SER A 757 -62.53 15.79 45.30
N SER A 758 -63.05 14.87 46.12
CA SER A 758 -63.87 15.16 47.31
C SER A 758 -63.77 13.99 48.29
N LEU A 759 -63.66 14.29 49.58
CA LEU A 759 -63.65 13.29 50.64
C LEU A 759 -65.10 12.87 50.97
N PRO A 760 -65.43 11.57 51.06
CA PRO A 760 -66.76 11.11 51.44
C PRO A 760 -67.00 11.25 52.95
N ASP A 761 -68.27 11.40 53.34
CA ASP A 761 -68.70 11.39 54.73
C ASP A 761 -68.37 10.05 55.41
N ILE A 762 -67.89 10.12 56.66
CA ILE A 762 -67.61 8.95 57.50
C ILE A 762 -68.76 8.75 58.47
N HIS A 763 -69.34 7.55 58.52
CA HIS A 763 -70.32 7.16 59.54
C HIS A 763 -69.67 6.20 60.54
N ALA A 764 -69.73 6.51 61.84
CA ALA A 764 -69.11 5.71 62.89
C ALA A 764 -69.83 5.83 64.25
N SER A 765 -69.33 5.11 65.26
CA SER A 765 -69.81 5.17 66.66
C SER A 765 -68.84 5.96 67.55
N CYS A 766 -69.27 6.31 68.77
CA CYS A 766 -68.46 7.06 69.72
C CYS A 766 -67.11 6.37 69.99
N GLY A 767 -66.04 7.16 70.06
CA GLY A 767 -64.66 6.69 70.16
C GLY A 767 -63.92 6.57 68.82
N TYR A 768 -64.57 6.87 67.69
CA TYR A 768 -63.92 6.87 66.38
C TYR A 768 -62.81 7.93 66.28
N MET A 769 -61.73 7.57 65.58
CA MET A 769 -60.61 8.45 65.24
C MET A 769 -60.48 8.54 63.71
N ALA A 770 -60.59 9.75 63.16
CA ALA A 770 -60.39 10.01 61.74
C ALA A 770 -58.89 9.99 61.39
N LEU A 771 -58.55 9.37 60.27
CA LEU A 771 -57.19 9.31 59.74
C LEU A 771 -56.99 10.37 58.67
N ALA A 772 -55.79 10.96 58.63
CA ALA A 772 -55.44 11.98 57.65
C ALA A 772 -55.43 11.42 56.21
N PRO A 773 -56.14 12.04 55.25
CA PRO A 773 -56.06 11.69 53.84
C PRO A 773 -54.72 12.11 53.21
N GLN A 774 -54.46 11.62 51.99
CA GLN A 774 -53.23 11.89 51.24
C GLN A 774 -53.48 12.66 49.94
N SER A 775 -52.45 13.38 49.51
CA SER A 775 -52.33 14.07 48.22
C SER A 775 -51.01 13.69 47.55
N MET A 776 -50.90 13.96 46.25
CA MET A 776 -49.65 13.82 45.50
C MET A 776 -49.19 15.19 45.00
N ASP A 777 -47.93 15.47 45.26
CA ASP A 777 -47.21 16.65 44.82
C ASP A 777 -46.12 16.27 43.81
N ASN A 778 -45.83 17.15 42.86
CA ASN A 778 -44.80 16.94 41.83
C ASN A 778 -43.38 16.95 42.39
N CYS A 779 -43.12 17.73 43.46
CA CYS A 779 -41.80 17.92 44.04
C CYS A 779 -41.66 17.19 45.40
N ALA A 780 -42.66 17.29 46.27
CA ALA A 780 -42.68 16.67 47.60
C ALA A 780 -43.18 15.21 47.59
N GLY A 781 -43.81 14.74 46.51
CA GLY A 781 -44.35 13.39 46.41
C GLY A 781 -45.60 13.18 47.25
N THR A 782 -45.67 12.12 48.08
CA THR A 782 -46.86 11.85 48.90
C THR A 782 -46.94 12.80 50.09
N VAL A 783 -47.90 13.73 50.05
CA VAL A 783 -48.16 14.71 51.12
C VAL A 783 -49.37 14.26 51.94
N ASN A 784 -49.15 13.98 53.23
CA ASN A 784 -50.22 13.71 54.21
C ASN A 784 -50.90 15.03 54.60
N ALA A 785 -52.23 15.03 54.73
CA ALA A 785 -52.93 16.17 55.28
C ALA A 785 -52.62 16.38 56.77
N HIS A 786 -52.78 17.62 57.22
CA HIS A 786 -52.87 17.99 58.63
C HIS A 786 -54.17 18.76 58.86
N THR A 787 -54.59 18.87 60.11
CA THR A 787 -55.78 19.63 60.52
C THR A 787 -55.57 20.21 61.91
N ALA A 788 -56.28 21.30 62.23
CA ALA A 788 -56.42 21.82 63.58
C ALA A 788 -57.72 21.34 64.26
N ASP A 789 -58.63 20.72 63.52
CA ASP A 789 -59.92 20.27 64.03
C ASP A 789 -59.76 18.98 64.87
N PRO A 790 -60.70 18.70 65.79
CA PRO A 790 -60.71 17.44 66.53
C PRO A 790 -60.83 16.25 65.58
N VAL A 791 -59.95 15.26 65.73
CA VAL A 791 -59.97 14.00 64.95
C VAL A 791 -60.48 12.80 65.75
N VAL A 792 -60.88 12.99 67.02
CA VAL A 792 -61.43 11.94 67.90
C VAL A 792 -62.80 12.38 68.41
N PHE A 793 -63.81 11.53 68.26
CA PHE A 793 -65.21 11.90 68.48
C PHE A 793 -65.88 10.99 69.51
N GLY A 794 -66.01 11.48 70.75
CA GLY A 794 -66.57 10.74 71.89
C GLY A 794 -68.05 11.01 72.20
N THR A 795 -68.74 11.77 71.35
CA THR A 795 -70.15 12.18 71.52
C THR A 795 -70.88 12.10 70.18
N THR A 796 -72.17 11.81 70.20
CA THR A 796 -73.02 11.80 69.00
C THR A 796 -73.11 13.18 68.35
N GLY A 797 -73.15 13.23 67.03
CA GLY A 797 -73.16 14.49 66.29
C GLY A 797 -72.59 14.39 64.88
N THR A 798 -72.70 15.47 64.10
CA THR A 798 -71.98 15.63 62.84
C THR A 798 -70.87 16.65 63.04
N TYR A 799 -69.64 16.23 62.79
CA TYR A 799 -68.42 17.04 62.88
C TYR A 799 -67.88 17.26 61.48
N GLN A 800 -67.17 18.35 61.26
CA GLN A 800 -66.49 18.65 60.00
C GLN A 800 -65.00 18.84 60.28
N ILE A 801 -64.15 18.22 59.47
CA ILE A 801 -62.69 18.36 59.52
C ILE A 801 -62.25 19.09 58.25
N GLU A 802 -61.52 20.19 58.37
CA GLU A 802 -60.74 20.77 57.27
C GLU A 802 -59.34 20.13 57.25
N TRP A 803 -59.07 19.38 56.18
CA TRP A 803 -57.78 18.77 55.89
C TRP A 803 -56.96 19.68 54.97
N ILE A 804 -55.80 20.11 55.44
CA ILE A 804 -54.86 20.96 54.69
C ILE A 804 -53.69 20.09 54.21
N TYR A 805 -53.43 20.12 52.91
CA TYR A 805 -52.26 19.51 52.27
C TYR A 805 -51.25 20.64 51.99
N SER A 806 -50.03 20.48 52.48
CA SER A 806 -48.95 21.46 52.30
C SER A 806 -47.65 20.73 51.95
N ASP A 807 -47.00 21.16 50.88
CA ASP A 807 -45.75 20.60 50.36
C ASP A 807 -44.53 20.86 51.27
N GLY A 808 -44.59 21.91 52.09
CA GLY A 808 -43.47 22.46 52.85
C GLY A 808 -42.64 23.51 52.10
N ASN A 809 -42.87 23.71 50.81
CA ASN A 809 -42.25 24.74 49.96
C ASN A 809 -43.09 26.03 49.86
N GLY A 810 -44.35 25.98 50.30
CA GLY A 810 -45.22 27.14 50.46
C GLY A 810 -46.55 27.03 49.70
N ASN A 811 -46.75 25.95 48.92
CA ASN A 811 -47.99 25.71 48.20
C ASN A 811 -48.91 24.79 49.02
N SER A 812 -50.21 25.08 49.03
CA SER A 812 -51.18 24.29 49.80
C SER A 812 -52.58 24.32 49.20
N VAL A 813 -53.38 23.32 49.55
CA VAL A 813 -54.80 23.19 49.23
C VAL A 813 -55.54 22.55 50.40
N SER A 814 -56.85 22.78 50.56
CA SER A 814 -57.66 22.13 51.58
C SER A 814 -58.86 21.37 51.01
N GLN A 815 -59.33 20.37 51.77
CA GLN A 815 -60.57 19.63 51.54
C GLN A 815 -61.30 19.43 52.86
N THR A 816 -62.63 19.55 52.87
CA THR A 816 -63.45 19.28 54.05
C THR A 816 -64.04 17.86 54.02
N GLN A 817 -64.15 17.23 55.18
CA GLN A 817 -64.80 15.92 55.35
C GLN A 817 -65.76 15.94 56.54
N ASN A 818 -66.97 15.37 56.40
CA ASN A 818 -67.87 15.20 57.54
C ASN A 818 -67.64 13.85 58.23
N VAL A 819 -67.78 13.84 59.56
CA VAL A 819 -67.78 12.64 60.41
C VAL A 819 -69.06 12.63 61.22
N ILE A 820 -69.90 11.62 61.00
CA ILE A 820 -71.23 11.46 61.58
C ILE A 820 -71.16 10.33 62.61
N ILE A 821 -71.30 10.71 63.88
CA ILE A 821 -71.25 9.79 65.02
C ILE A 821 -72.67 9.48 65.52
N THR A 822 -73.01 8.20 65.50
CA THR A 822 -74.29 7.67 66.00
C THR A 822 -74.08 6.61 67.06
N ASP A 823 -75.00 6.58 68.01
CA ASP A 823 -75.05 5.59 69.08
C ASP A 823 -76.15 4.54 68.81
N GLN A 824 -75.85 3.28 69.13
CA GLN A 824 -76.71 2.10 68.95
C GLN A 824 -76.40 0.99 69.97
N ILE A 825 -75.63 1.29 71.03
CA ILE A 825 -75.20 0.31 72.04
C ILE A 825 -75.98 0.59 73.32
N ALA A 826 -76.40 -0.47 74.02
CA ALA A 826 -77.12 -0.31 75.29
C ALA A 826 -76.15 -0.14 76.46
N PRO A 827 -76.50 0.66 77.49
CA PRO A 827 -75.72 0.82 78.70
C PRO A 827 -75.25 -0.50 79.32
N VAL A 828 -74.06 -0.47 79.91
CA VAL A 828 -73.53 -1.58 80.70
C VAL A 828 -73.65 -1.24 82.19
N PRO A 829 -74.40 -2.01 83.00
CA PRO A 829 -74.46 -1.81 84.44
C PRO A 829 -73.10 -2.03 85.11
N ASP A 830 -72.71 -1.15 86.02
CA ASP A 830 -71.35 -1.15 86.61
C ASP A 830 -71.09 -2.41 87.47
N LEU A 831 -72.16 -3.04 87.97
CA LEU A 831 -72.13 -4.33 88.67
C LEU A 831 -72.95 -5.35 87.89
N HIS A 832 -72.36 -6.53 87.62
CA HIS A 832 -73.04 -7.60 86.89
C HIS A 832 -74.26 -8.19 87.64
N THR A 833 -74.23 -8.17 88.98
CA THR A 833 -75.34 -8.58 89.86
C THR A 833 -75.40 -7.66 91.08
N LEU A 834 -76.63 -7.32 91.51
CA LEU A 834 -76.85 -6.43 92.66
C LEU A 834 -76.98 -7.25 93.96
N PRO A 835 -76.25 -6.91 95.04
CA PRO A 835 -76.32 -7.63 96.31
C PRO A 835 -77.66 -7.39 97.04
N ALA A 836 -78.11 -8.39 97.77
CA ALA A 836 -79.31 -8.31 98.60
C ALA A 836 -79.08 -7.42 99.83
N VAL A 837 -80.11 -6.66 100.24
CA VAL A 837 -80.07 -5.69 101.33
C VAL A 837 -80.95 -6.15 102.49
N SER A 838 -80.38 -6.30 103.69
CA SER A 838 -81.11 -6.76 104.89
C SER A 838 -81.07 -5.71 106.01
N ALA A 839 -82.21 -5.42 106.65
CA ALA A 839 -82.31 -4.46 107.74
C ALA A 839 -83.37 -4.83 108.80
N ILE A 840 -83.34 -4.16 109.96
CA ILE A 840 -84.34 -4.29 111.03
C ILE A 840 -85.25 -3.07 111.00
N CYS A 841 -86.56 -3.28 111.05
CA CYS A 841 -87.64 -2.27 111.00
C CYS A 841 -87.74 -1.40 109.74
N ASN A 842 -86.67 -0.92 109.07
CA ASN A 842 -86.78 -0.28 107.73
C ASN A 842 -85.49 -0.23 106.90
N VAL A 843 -85.63 0.06 105.59
CA VAL A 843 -84.54 0.49 104.69
C VAL A 843 -85.05 1.38 103.55
N THR A 844 -84.16 2.16 102.93
CA THR A 844 -84.40 2.82 101.64
C THR A 844 -83.19 2.59 100.73
N LEU A 845 -83.44 2.21 99.47
CA LEU A 845 -82.41 1.94 98.48
C LEU A 845 -81.98 3.21 97.74
N THR A 846 -80.72 3.22 97.29
CA THR A 846 -80.18 4.20 96.34
C THR A 846 -80.04 3.56 94.95
N PRO A 847 -80.31 4.26 93.85
CA PRO A 847 -80.14 3.71 92.50
C PRO A 847 -78.70 3.26 92.20
N PRO A 848 -78.49 2.11 91.52
CA PRO A 848 -77.18 1.66 91.04
C PRO A 848 -76.68 2.45 89.82
N GLY A 849 -75.39 2.34 89.52
CA GLY A 849 -74.72 2.99 88.37
C GLY A 849 -74.61 2.12 87.12
N ALA A 850 -74.46 2.78 85.98
CA ALA A 850 -74.14 2.19 84.68
C ALA A 850 -73.30 3.16 83.84
N SER A 851 -72.60 2.62 82.85
CA SER A 851 -71.73 3.35 81.93
C SER A 851 -71.98 2.93 80.48
N ASP A 852 -71.68 3.82 79.53
CA ASP A 852 -71.83 3.59 78.08
C ASP A 852 -70.61 4.12 77.30
N ASN A 853 -70.43 3.69 76.03
CA ASN A 853 -69.34 4.14 75.16
C ASN A 853 -69.54 5.55 74.57
N CYS A 854 -70.76 6.08 74.55
CA CYS A 854 -71.05 7.47 74.24
C CYS A 854 -71.13 8.26 75.55
N ASN A 855 -70.35 9.35 75.65
CA ASN A 855 -70.23 10.09 76.91
C ASN A 855 -71.58 10.71 77.35
N GLY A 856 -72.17 10.15 78.40
CA GLY A 856 -73.42 10.61 79.01
C GLY A 856 -73.57 10.10 80.44
N ASN A 857 -74.41 10.76 81.25
CA ASN A 857 -74.67 10.36 82.63
C ASN A 857 -75.94 9.51 82.71
N ILE A 858 -75.81 8.23 83.04
CA ILE A 858 -76.89 7.24 83.05
C ILE A 858 -77.35 7.03 84.50
N ILE A 859 -78.65 7.23 84.75
CA ILE A 859 -79.25 7.09 86.08
C ILE A 859 -80.25 5.93 86.03
N ALA A 860 -80.07 4.94 86.89
CA ALA A 860 -81.03 3.86 87.03
C ALA A 860 -82.39 4.36 87.57
N THR A 861 -83.47 3.90 86.97
CA THR A 861 -84.84 4.16 87.41
C THR A 861 -85.52 2.87 87.86
N SER A 862 -86.57 2.96 88.70
CA SER A 862 -87.37 1.80 89.10
C SER A 862 -88.85 2.17 89.19
N SER A 863 -89.71 1.22 88.81
CA SER A 863 -91.15 1.29 89.04
C SER A 863 -91.57 0.71 90.40
N ASP A 864 -90.68 -0.02 91.07
CA ASP A 864 -90.95 -0.64 92.37
C ASP A 864 -90.67 0.35 93.52
N PRO A 865 -91.33 0.20 94.69
CA PRO A 865 -91.05 1.04 95.85
C PRO A 865 -89.60 0.87 96.33
N ILE A 866 -88.88 1.98 96.50
CA ILE A 866 -87.47 1.95 96.97
C ILE A 866 -87.33 2.06 98.49
N SER A 867 -88.43 2.18 99.24
CA SER A 867 -88.46 2.27 100.71
C SER A 867 -89.38 1.21 101.31
N TYR A 868 -88.89 0.48 102.31
CA TYR A 868 -89.60 -0.63 102.95
C TYR A 868 -89.56 -0.50 104.47
N THR A 869 -90.72 -0.63 105.13
CA THR A 869 -90.89 -0.45 106.59
C THR A 869 -91.60 -1.61 107.29
N GLU A 870 -92.08 -2.59 106.54
CA GLU A 870 -92.79 -3.76 107.07
C GLU A 870 -91.91 -5.02 106.95
N PRO A 871 -91.90 -5.93 107.95
CA PRO A 871 -91.17 -7.18 107.85
C PRO A 871 -91.60 -8.04 106.67
N GLY A 872 -90.64 -8.47 105.85
CA GLY A 872 -90.92 -9.17 104.59
C GLY A 872 -89.69 -9.26 103.68
N GLN A 873 -89.87 -9.91 102.52
CA GLN A 873 -88.87 -9.96 101.45
C GLN A 873 -89.45 -9.39 100.15
N TYR A 874 -88.72 -8.49 99.51
CA TYR A 874 -89.14 -7.74 98.33
C TYR A 874 -88.09 -7.85 97.21
N ASN A 875 -88.48 -7.59 95.96
CA ASN A 875 -87.58 -7.43 94.83
C ASN A 875 -87.86 -6.07 94.15
N VAL A 876 -86.79 -5.42 93.69
CA VAL A 876 -86.80 -4.13 92.97
C VAL A 876 -86.13 -4.32 91.62
N THR A 877 -86.79 -3.94 90.54
CA THR A 877 -86.24 -3.92 89.18
C THR A 877 -85.73 -2.52 88.84
N TRP A 878 -84.45 -2.43 88.48
CA TRP A 878 -83.77 -1.22 88.00
C TRP A 878 -83.65 -1.26 86.48
N ILE A 879 -83.94 -0.14 85.81
CA ILE A 879 -83.81 0.05 84.36
C ILE A 879 -82.80 1.18 84.11
N TYR A 880 -81.83 0.91 83.23
CA TYR A 880 -80.83 1.87 82.77
C TYR A 880 -81.13 2.17 81.29
N GLU A 881 -81.26 3.45 80.95
CA GLU A 881 -81.54 3.93 79.59
C GLU A 881 -80.62 5.12 79.29
N ASP A 882 -80.03 5.17 78.10
CA ASP A 882 -79.17 6.27 77.65
C ASP A 882 -79.99 7.41 76.98
N ALA A 883 -79.29 8.46 76.54
CA ALA A 883 -79.89 9.59 75.83
C ALA A 883 -80.31 9.26 74.37
N SER A 884 -79.92 8.09 73.87
CA SER A 884 -80.18 7.59 72.52
C SER A 884 -81.40 6.65 72.47
N GLY A 885 -81.89 6.19 73.63
CA GLY A 885 -83.04 5.31 73.80
C GLY A 885 -82.71 3.82 73.90
N ASN A 886 -81.43 3.44 74.06
CA ASN A 886 -81.05 2.05 74.29
C ASN A 886 -81.12 1.74 75.80
N SER A 887 -81.56 0.52 76.18
CA SER A 887 -81.81 0.19 77.60
C SER A 887 -81.54 -1.26 78.01
N VAL A 888 -81.34 -1.46 79.31
CA VAL A 888 -81.11 -2.76 79.98
C VAL A 888 -81.66 -2.72 81.41
N SER A 889 -81.91 -3.89 82.05
CA SER A 889 -82.50 -3.96 83.40
C SER A 889 -81.86 -5.02 84.32
N GLN A 890 -81.90 -4.78 85.63
CA GLN A 890 -81.40 -5.70 86.68
C GLN A 890 -82.31 -5.74 87.91
N ASN A 891 -82.31 -6.85 88.66
CA ASN A 891 -83.13 -7.02 89.87
C ASN A 891 -82.28 -7.04 91.16
N GLN A 892 -82.83 -6.51 92.25
CA GLN A 892 -82.23 -6.49 93.59
C GLN A 892 -83.23 -6.96 94.66
N THR A 893 -82.77 -7.77 95.62
CA THR A 893 -83.61 -8.32 96.72
C THR A 893 -83.44 -7.54 98.02
N VAL A 894 -84.52 -7.35 98.79
CA VAL A 894 -84.55 -6.64 100.07
C VAL A 894 -85.24 -7.49 101.16
N ILE A 895 -84.74 -7.48 102.40
CA ILE A 895 -85.28 -8.27 103.54
C ILE A 895 -85.38 -7.40 104.81
N ILE A 896 -86.55 -7.39 105.47
CA ILE A 896 -86.81 -6.64 106.73
C ILE A 896 -87.24 -7.59 107.87
N THR A 897 -86.71 -7.39 109.08
CA THR A 897 -87.05 -8.18 110.31
C THR A 897 -87.44 -7.32 111.53
N GLY A 898 -88.03 -7.94 112.56
CA GLY A 898 -88.59 -7.28 113.77
C GLY A 898 -87.87 -7.57 115.11
N LEU A 899 -88.44 -7.15 116.24
CA LEU A 899 -87.87 -7.26 117.60
C LEU A 899 -88.18 -8.59 118.32
N ASP A 900 -87.29 -9.04 119.21
CA ASP A 900 -87.47 -10.22 120.08
C ASP A 900 -88.23 -9.87 121.37
N LEU A 901 -89.41 -10.47 121.58
CA LEU A 901 -90.34 -10.17 122.69
C LEU A 901 -90.37 -11.23 123.79
N SER A 902 -89.39 -12.14 123.82
CA SER A 902 -89.38 -13.27 124.76
C SER A 902 -89.20 -12.84 126.23
N VAL A 903 -89.90 -13.54 127.14
CA VAL A 903 -89.81 -13.38 128.60
C VAL A 903 -89.88 -14.77 129.27
N SER A 904 -89.14 -14.94 130.37
CA SER A 904 -89.07 -16.16 131.18
C SER A 904 -89.41 -15.89 132.65
N GLN A 905 -89.93 -16.90 133.35
CA GLN A 905 -90.38 -16.81 134.75
C GLN A 905 -89.69 -17.87 135.62
N ASN A 906 -89.16 -17.45 136.77
CA ASN A 906 -88.54 -18.33 137.75
C ASN A 906 -89.04 -17.98 139.16
N GLY A 907 -89.93 -18.81 139.72
CA GLY A 907 -90.65 -18.52 140.95
C GLY A 907 -91.44 -17.21 140.84
N ASN A 908 -91.12 -16.27 141.72
CA ASN A 908 -91.74 -14.94 141.80
C ASN A 908 -90.95 -13.85 141.04
N THR A 909 -90.11 -14.22 140.07
CA THR A 909 -89.29 -13.29 139.28
C THR A 909 -89.47 -13.52 137.77
N LEU A 910 -89.62 -12.45 137.01
CA LEU A 910 -89.71 -12.41 135.55
C LEU A 910 -88.43 -11.81 134.95
N VAL A 911 -88.03 -12.28 133.76
CA VAL A 911 -86.81 -11.87 133.04
C VAL A 911 -87.05 -11.75 131.53
N SER A 912 -86.74 -10.60 130.92
CA SER A 912 -86.79 -10.40 129.46
C SER A 912 -85.59 -11.03 128.75
N GLY A 913 -85.82 -11.64 127.58
CA GLY A 913 -84.79 -12.24 126.72
C GLY A 913 -84.14 -11.27 125.73
N ALA A 914 -84.82 -10.16 125.43
CA ALA A 914 -84.28 -9.10 124.57
C ALA A 914 -82.98 -8.50 125.15
N THR A 915 -82.09 -8.01 124.28
CA THR A 915 -80.85 -7.32 124.67
C THR A 915 -80.71 -5.99 123.94
N SER A 916 -79.92 -5.05 124.48
CA SER A 916 -79.68 -3.71 123.90
C SER A 916 -80.94 -2.87 123.65
N VAL A 917 -82.01 -3.14 124.41
CA VAL A 917 -83.28 -2.39 124.41
C VAL A 917 -83.54 -1.76 125.78
N SER A 918 -84.39 -0.74 125.83
CA SER A 918 -84.91 -0.18 127.10
C SER A 918 -86.13 -0.97 127.58
N TYR A 919 -86.19 -1.35 128.86
CA TYR A 919 -87.30 -2.10 129.45
C TYR A 919 -88.23 -1.20 130.28
N GLN A 920 -89.52 -1.55 130.32
CA GLN A 920 -90.47 -1.00 131.28
C GLN A 920 -91.50 -2.08 131.64
N TRP A 921 -91.57 -2.48 132.91
CA TRP A 921 -92.56 -3.44 133.38
C TRP A 921 -93.93 -2.78 133.59
N LEU A 922 -94.97 -3.51 133.21
CA LEU A 922 -96.37 -3.12 133.19
C LEU A 922 -97.18 -4.14 134.01
N ASN A 923 -98.14 -3.68 134.81
CA ASN A 923 -99.11 -4.54 135.49
C ASN A 923 -100.32 -4.74 134.57
N CYS A 924 -100.44 -5.92 133.99
CA CYS A 924 -101.53 -6.27 133.07
C CYS A 924 -102.89 -6.32 133.78
N SER A 925 -102.94 -6.85 135.01
CA SER A 925 -104.19 -6.92 135.80
C SER A 925 -104.72 -5.52 136.17
N ALA A 926 -103.89 -4.49 136.09
CA ALA A 926 -104.24 -3.08 136.23
C ALA A 926 -104.27 -2.33 134.87
N GLY A 927 -104.61 -3.02 133.77
CA GLY A 927 -104.79 -2.41 132.45
C GLY A 927 -103.47 -1.95 131.79
N PHE A 928 -102.39 -2.72 131.98
CA PHE A 928 -101.03 -2.39 131.55
C PHE A 928 -100.47 -1.09 132.17
N SER A 929 -100.96 -0.69 133.35
CA SER A 929 -100.39 0.46 134.07
C SER A 929 -98.90 0.24 134.36
N LEU A 930 -98.08 1.29 134.20
CA LEU A 930 -96.66 1.27 134.54
C LEU A 930 -96.43 0.80 135.98
N VAL A 931 -95.52 -0.15 136.20
CA VAL A 931 -95.01 -0.44 137.55
C VAL A 931 -93.89 0.57 137.85
N PRO A 932 -94.07 1.53 138.77
CA PRO A 932 -93.14 2.64 138.90
C PRO A 932 -91.75 2.18 139.33
N GLY A 933 -90.71 2.68 138.64
CA GLY A 933 -89.30 2.37 138.92
C GLY A 933 -88.81 1.00 138.46
N GLN A 934 -89.64 0.17 137.81
CA GLN A 934 -89.26 -1.17 137.34
C GLN A 934 -88.90 -1.15 135.85
N ASN A 935 -87.66 -0.75 135.55
CA ASN A 935 -87.12 -0.56 134.19
C ASN A 935 -85.88 -1.44 133.88
N THR A 936 -85.62 -2.43 134.73
CA THR A 936 -84.58 -3.46 134.54
C THR A 936 -85.11 -4.65 133.75
N ALA A 937 -84.24 -5.45 133.13
CA ALA A 937 -84.62 -6.68 132.44
C ALA A 937 -85.26 -7.74 133.37
N THR A 938 -85.05 -7.62 134.68
CA THR A 938 -85.59 -8.45 135.77
C THR A 938 -86.64 -7.70 136.60
N PHE A 939 -87.68 -8.39 137.07
CA PHE A 939 -88.70 -7.85 137.99
C PHE A 939 -89.31 -8.94 138.90
N SER A 940 -89.53 -8.64 140.19
CA SER A 940 -90.13 -9.56 141.17
C SER A 940 -91.28 -8.88 141.93
N PRO A 941 -92.56 -9.18 141.66
CA PRO A 941 -93.69 -8.53 142.32
C PRO A 941 -93.89 -9.00 143.78
N ALA A 942 -94.21 -8.05 144.65
CA ALA A 942 -94.48 -8.27 146.08
C ALA A 942 -95.93 -8.71 146.39
N VAL A 943 -96.82 -8.70 145.39
CA VAL A 943 -98.22 -9.13 145.45
C VAL A 943 -98.54 -10.00 144.24
N SER A 944 -99.55 -10.86 144.36
CA SER A 944 -100.04 -11.67 143.23
C SER A 944 -100.65 -10.80 142.13
N GLY A 945 -100.33 -11.08 140.86
CA GLY A 945 -100.83 -10.34 139.70
C GLY A 945 -100.12 -10.72 138.38
N ASP A 946 -100.59 -10.15 137.27
CA ASP A 946 -100.07 -10.40 135.92
C ASP A 946 -99.20 -9.23 135.43
N TYR A 947 -98.05 -9.52 134.82
CA TYR A 947 -97.09 -8.50 134.41
C TYR A 947 -96.48 -8.77 133.02
N ALA A 948 -96.20 -7.71 132.27
CA ALA A 948 -95.54 -7.73 130.96
C ALA A 948 -94.39 -6.72 130.90
N VAL A 949 -93.48 -6.85 129.93
CA VAL A 949 -92.42 -5.88 129.68
C VAL A 949 -92.57 -5.24 128.30
N ARG A 950 -92.50 -3.92 128.24
CA ARG A 950 -92.36 -3.17 126.99
C ARG A 950 -90.89 -2.94 126.69
N ILE A 951 -90.47 -3.23 125.46
CA ILE A 951 -89.11 -3.03 124.96
C ILE A 951 -89.07 -2.04 123.80
N SER A 952 -87.92 -1.39 123.61
CA SER A 952 -87.68 -0.42 122.53
C SER A 952 -86.21 -0.34 122.17
N ASN A 953 -85.88 -0.27 120.88
CA ASN A 953 -84.52 0.02 120.38
C ASN A 953 -84.34 1.48 119.93
N GLY A 954 -85.39 2.32 120.04
CA GLY A 954 -85.38 3.72 119.61
C GLY A 954 -85.88 3.97 118.17
N ILE A 955 -85.98 2.94 117.33
CA ILE A 955 -86.58 3.00 115.98
C ILE A 955 -88.01 2.42 116.02
N CYS A 956 -88.17 1.32 116.75
CA CYS A 956 -89.41 0.56 116.91
C CYS A 956 -89.52 0.08 118.37
N ALA A 957 -90.74 -0.13 118.86
CA ALA A 957 -91.01 -0.51 120.25
C ALA A 957 -92.26 -1.38 120.34
N ASP A 958 -92.20 -2.45 121.13
CA ASP A 958 -93.27 -3.46 121.22
C ASP A 958 -93.29 -4.10 122.63
N THR A 959 -94.34 -4.84 122.96
CA THR A 959 -94.63 -5.31 124.33
C THR A 959 -94.83 -6.82 124.39
N SER A 960 -94.21 -7.48 125.38
CA SER A 960 -94.38 -8.91 125.61
C SER A 960 -95.83 -9.26 125.98
N ALA A 961 -96.15 -10.56 125.90
CA ALA A 961 -97.33 -11.10 126.58
C ALA A 961 -97.27 -10.87 128.11
N CYS A 962 -98.40 -11.11 128.79
CA CYS A 962 -98.53 -11.04 130.25
C CYS A 962 -98.23 -12.37 130.92
N TYR A 963 -97.59 -12.32 132.09
CA TYR A 963 -97.15 -13.47 132.88
C TYR A 963 -97.65 -13.36 134.33
N SER A 964 -98.33 -14.39 134.82
CA SER A 964 -98.99 -14.42 136.14
C SER A 964 -98.04 -14.85 137.27
N VAL A 965 -98.05 -14.12 138.39
CA VAL A 965 -97.24 -14.42 139.59
C VAL A 965 -98.13 -14.48 140.84
N ILE A 966 -97.88 -15.43 141.76
CA ILE A 966 -98.70 -15.66 142.97
C ILE A 966 -97.83 -15.73 144.24
N VAL A 967 -98.31 -15.16 145.35
CA VAL A 967 -97.65 -15.14 146.68
C VAL A 967 -98.61 -15.69 147.77
N THR A 968 -98.26 -16.78 148.47
CA THR A 968 -99.16 -17.44 149.46
C THR A 968 -98.43 -18.12 150.64
N SER A 969 -99.08 -18.16 151.81
CA SER A 969 -98.63 -18.84 153.04
C SER A 969 -99.49 -20.09 153.38
N SER A 970 -98.81 -21.23 153.60
CA SER A 970 -99.22 -22.44 154.38
C SER A 970 -100.58 -23.15 154.15
N GLU A 971 -100.47 -24.37 153.59
CA GLU A 971 -101.08 -25.65 154.04
C GLU A 971 -102.45 -26.17 153.49
N TYR A 972 -102.55 -27.51 153.42
CA TYR A 972 -103.64 -28.42 152.97
C TYR A 972 -104.03 -28.42 151.47
N GLY A 973 -104.25 -29.56 150.78
CA GLY A 973 -104.02 -30.98 151.14
C GLY A 973 -105.12 -31.95 150.65
N TYR A 974 -104.73 -33.18 150.25
CA TYR A 974 -105.57 -34.39 150.04
C TYR A 974 -106.43 -34.51 148.76
N LEU A 975 -106.74 -35.72 148.21
CA LEU A 975 -106.46 -37.11 148.64
C LEU A 975 -106.32 -38.08 147.44
N ASN A 976 -105.72 -39.26 147.69
CA ASN A 976 -105.48 -40.32 146.72
C ASN A 976 -106.70 -41.22 146.44
N ASN A 977 -106.86 -41.60 145.17
CA ASN A 977 -107.47 -42.88 144.75
C ASN A 977 -108.94 -43.07 145.25
N SER A 978 -109.41 -44.32 145.30
CA SER A 978 -110.55 -44.76 146.13
C SER A 978 -111.97 -44.49 145.59
N THR A 979 -112.57 -45.55 145.01
CA THR A 979 -113.84 -46.22 145.43
C THR A 979 -115.10 -45.41 145.76
N SER A 980 -115.08 -44.09 145.64
CA SER A 980 -116.18 -43.19 146.00
C SER A 980 -117.17 -42.99 144.85
N PHE A 981 -116.75 -43.27 143.63
CA PHE A 981 -117.62 -43.38 142.47
C PHE A 981 -117.01 -44.36 141.46
N ALA A 982 -117.85 -44.92 140.60
CA ALA A 982 -117.43 -45.85 139.55
C ALA A 982 -118.35 -45.77 138.33
N PHE A 983 -117.78 -45.98 137.15
CA PHE A 983 -118.49 -46.06 135.88
C PHE A 983 -118.33 -47.47 135.32
N TYR A 984 -119.43 -48.21 135.10
CA TYR A 984 -119.39 -49.59 134.62
C TYR A 984 -120.60 -50.00 133.75
N PRO A 985 -120.41 -50.87 132.73
CA PRO A 985 -119.13 -51.38 132.24
C PRO A 985 -118.27 -50.24 131.66
N ASN A 986 -116.95 -50.39 131.71
CA ASN A 986 -115.98 -49.44 131.17
C ASN A 986 -114.75 -50.25 130.72
N PRO A 987 -114.57 -50.53 129.41
CA PRO A 987 -115.30 -49.95 128.28
C PRO A 987 -116.80 -50.29 128.19
N SER A 988 -117.57 -49.45 127.49
CA SER A 988 -119.02 -49.63 127.26
C SER A 988 -119.41 -49.48 125.79
N SER A 989 -120.37 -50.29 125.35
CA SER A 989 -121.01 -50.20 124.02
C SER A 989 -122.24 -49.27 124.03
N GLY A 990 -122.14 -48.11 124.67
CA GLY A 990 -123.18 -47.06 124.64
C GLY A 990 -124.12 -46.96 125.84
N ILE A 991 -124.00 -47.78 126.90
CA ILE A 991 -124.72 -47.54 128.18
C ILE A 991 -123.75 -47.75 129.36
N VAL A 992 -123.62 -46.74 130.21
CA VAL A 992 -122.75 -46.76 131.39
C VAL A 992 -123.55 -46.48 132.65
N ASN A 993 -123.44 -47.34 133.66
CA ASN A 993 -123.98 -47.06 134.97
C ASN A 993 -122.96 -46.27 135.79
N ALA A 994 -123.36 -45.10 136.27
CA ALA A 994 -122.61 -44.27 137.18
C ALA A 994 -123.07 -44.55 138.62
N ASP A 995 -122.21 -45.17 139.43
CA ASP A 995 -122.46 -45.33 140.86
C ASP A 995 -121.91 -44.11 141.60
N LEU A 996 -122.83 -43.21 141.96
CA LEU A 996 -122.56 -41.90 142.55
C LEU A 996 -123.12 -41.81 143.97
N THR A 997 -123.27 -42.96 144.64
CA THR A 997 -123.89 -43.10 145.97
C THR A 997 -123.12 -42.41 147.10
N ALA A 998 -121.84 -42.08 146.93
CA ALA A 998 -121.05 -41.35 147.93
C ALA A 998 -121.32 -39.83 147.98
N PHE A 999 -122.14 -39.28 147.08
CA PHE A 999 -122.44 -37.85 147.03
C PHE A 999 -123.92 -37.62 147.36
N ASN A 1000 -124.25 -36.66 148.22
CA ASN A 1000 -125.68 -36.31 148.47
C ASN A 1000 -126.31 -35.59 147.27
N LYS A 1001 -125.55 -34.69 146.65
CA LYS A 1001 -125.98 -33.80 145.55
C LYS A 1001 -124.78 -33.47 144.67
N ILE A 1002 -124.98 -33.50 143.36
CA ILE A 1002 -123.98 -33.20 142.34
C ILE A 1002 -124.50 -32.02 141.54
N LEU A 1003 -123.71 -30.96 141.41
CA LEU A 1003 -124.12 -29.75 140.71
C LEU A 1003 -124.16 -30.00 139.20
N LYS A 1004 -123.08 -30.59 138.66
CA LYS A 1004 -122.92 -30.91 137.24
C LYS A 1004 -122.01 -32.14 137.06
N LEU A 1005 -122.36 -33.02 136.13
CA LEU A 1005 -121.51 -34.09 135.60
C LEU A 1005 -121.36 -33.90 134.09
N SER A 1006 -120.13 -33.86 133.59
CA SER A 1006 -119.80 -33.63 132.18
C SER A 1006 -118.98 -34.77 131.59
N LEU A 1007 -119.24 -35.14 130.33
CA LEU A 1007 -118.30 -35.87 129.48
C LEU A 1007 -117.59 -34.91 128.53
N LEU A 1008 -116.27 -35.05 128.43
CA LEU A 1008 -115.37 -34.24 127.61
C LEU A 1008 -114.67 -35.14 126.59
N ASN A 1009 -114.59 -34.73 125.32
CA ASN A 1009 -113.84 -35.45 124.30
C ASN A 1009 -112.31 -35.24 124.47
N HIS A 1010 -111.51 -35.84 123.58
CA HIS A 1010 -110.04 -35.72 123.61
C HIS A 1010 -109.51 -34.30 123.29
N LEU A 1011 -110.35 -33.40 122.78
CA LEU A 1011 -110.05 -31.98 122.58
C LEU A 1011 -110.48 -31.11 123.78
N GLY A 1012 -111.08 -31.71 124.81
CA GLY A 1012 -111.59 -31.01 125.99
C GLY A 1012 -112.97 -30.38 125.81
N GLU A 1013 -113.66 -30.66 124.71
CA GLU A 1013 -115.00 -30.13 124.41
C GLU A 1013 -116.07 -30.98 125.13
N GLU A 1014 -117.06 -30.32 125.73
CA GLU A 1014 -118.15 -30.99 126.45
C GLU A 1014 -119.16 -31.60 125.47
N VAL A 1015 -119.26 -32.93 125.44
CA VAL A 1015 -120.11 -33.68 124.50
C VAL A 1015 -121.43 -34.16 125.12
N LYS A 1016 -121.54 -34.20 126.45
CA LYS A 1016 -122.78 -34.51 127.17
C LYS A 1016 -122.72 -34.01 128.62
N GLU A 1017 -123.83 -33.53 129.16
CA GLU A 1017 -123.92 -33.08 130.56
C GLU A 1017 -125.19 -33.59 131.27
N TRP A 1018 -125.10 -33.68 132.60
CA TRP A 1018 -126.22 -33.92 133.50
C TRP A 1018 -126.11 -33.01 134.72
N ASN A 1019 -127.11 -32.15 134.92
CA ASN A 1019 -127.13 -31.15 135.98
C ASN A 1019 -128.02 -31.57 137.15
N HIS A 1020 -127.61 -31.16 138.36
CA HIS A 1020 -128.37 -31.31 139.61
C HIS A 1020 -128.77 -32.77 139.97
N LEU A 1021 -127.92 -33.74 139.64
CA LEU A 1021 -128.13 -35.14 140.01
C LEU A 1021 -128.13 -35.33 141.53
N LYS A 1022 -129.07 -36.13 142.03
CA LYS A 1022 -129.06 -36.65 143.41
C LYS A 1022 -128.10 -37.83 143.54
N GLY A 1023 -127.58 -38.05 144.75
CA GLY A 1023 -126.86 -39.27 145.10
C GLY A 1023 -127.62 -40.54 144.73
N GLY A 1024 -126.93 -41.49 144.13
CA GLY A 1024 -127.53 -42.75 143.68
C GLY A 1024 -126.80 -43.39 142.52
N ARG A 1025 -127.37 -44.50 142.01
CA ARG A 1025 -126.96 -45.12 140.75
C ARG A 1025 -127.80 -44.56 139.62
N HIS A 1026 -127.15 -44.10 138.56
CA HIS A 1026 -127.78 -43.56 137.36
C HIS A 1026 -127.31 -44.36 136.14
N SER A 1027 -128.23 -44.69 135.24
CA SER A 1027 -127.86 -45.29 133.94
C SER A 1027 -127.75 -44.16 132.92
N LEU A 1028 -126.58 -44.02 132.30
CA LEU A 1028 -126.25 -42.97 131.35
C LEU A 1028 -126.19 -43.58 129.94
N ASP A 1029 -127.10 -43.16 129.08
CA ASP A 1029 -127.11 -43.52 127.67
C ASP A 1029 -126.08 -42.66 126.90
N LEU A 1030 -125.16 -43.34 126.22
CA LEU A 1030 -124.06 -42.82 125.44
C LEU A 1030 -124.07 -43.35 123.98
N GLY A 1031 -125.13 -44.05 123.55
CA GLY A 1031 -125.16 -44.81 122.28
C GLY A 1031 -125.04 -43.98 120.99
N GLU A 1032 -125.23 -42.66 121.07
CA GLU A 1032 -125.03 -41.72 119.96
C GLU A 1032 -123.58 -41.19 119.86
N LEU A 1033 -122.70 -41.52 120.81
CA LEU A 1033 -121.30 -41.07 120.83
C LEU A 1033 -120.40 -42.06 120.09
N ALA A 1034 -119.46 -41.54 119.29
CA ALA A 1034 -118.48 -42.34 118.58
C ALA A 1034 -117.49 -43.04 119.55
N SER A 1035 -117.00 -44.22 119.17
CA SER A 1035 -116.03 -45.00 119.95
C SER A 1035 -114.76 -44.19 120.25
N GLY A 1036 -114.32 -44.17 121.50
CA GLY A 1036 -113.19 -43.34 121.94
C GLY A 1036 -113.02 -43.23 123.46
N LEU A 1037 -111.94 -42.54 123.88
CA LEU A 1037 -111.68 -42.20 125.27
C LEU A 1037 -112.28 -40.82 125.59
N TYR A 1038 -113.07 -40.76 126.66
CA TYR A 1038 -113.71 -39.55 127.17
C TYR A 1038 -113.34 -39.28 128.62
N HIS A 1039 -113.20 -38.01 128.98
CA HIS A 1039 -112.94 -37.57 130.34
C HIS A 1039 -114.23 -37.19 131.06
N VAL A 1040 -114.42 -37.68 132.27
CA VAL A 1040 -115.55 -37.31 133.13
C VAL A 1040 -115.12 -36.22 134.10
N ARG A 1041 -115.96 -35.21 134.28
CA ARG A 1041 -115.81 -34.19 135.32
C ARG A 1041 -117.05 -34.16 136.19
N ILE A 1042 -116.88 -34.28 137.51
CA ILE A 1042 -117.96 -34.23 138.52
C ILE A 1042 -117.73 -32.99 139.39
N ILE A 1043 -118.72 -32.11 139.48
CA ILE A 1043 -118.69 -30.90 140.28
C ILE A 1043 -119.70 -31.04 141.42
N THR A 1044 -119.24 -30.97 142.66
CA THR A 1044 -120.09 -30.82 143.86
C THR A 1044 -119.93 -29.42 144.44
N GLU A 1045 -120.70 -29.10 145.48
CA GLU A 1045 -120.63 -27.79 146.17
C GLU A 1045 -119.29 -27.55 146.89
N GLU A 1046 -118.53 -28.62 147.17
CA GLU A 1046 -117.28 -28.57 147.94
C GLU A 1046 -116.02 -28.86 147.12
N LYS A 1047 -116.12 -29.57 145.99
CA LYS A 1047 -114.96 -30.05 145.22
C LYS A 1047 -115.28 -30.41 143.78
N VAL A 1048 -114.24 -30.41 142.95
CA VAL A 1048 -114.25 -30.92 141.57
C VAL A 1048 -113.44 -32.21 141.53
N LEU A 1049 -114.01 -33.26 140.92
CA LEU A 1049 -113.41 -34.58 140.74
C LEU A 1049 -113.41 -34.95 139.25
N SER A 1050 -112.55 -35.89 138.83
CA SER A 1050 -112.45 -36.31 137.43
C SER A 1050 -112.02 -37.76 137.27
N ASP A 1051 -112.46 -38.41 136.19
CA ASP A 1051 -112.16 -39.81 135.83
C ASP A 1051 -112.23 -40.03 134.30
N ARG A 1052 -112.18 -41.27 133.81
CA ARG A 1052 -112.12 -41.62 132.37
C ARG A 1052 -113.07 -42.77 132.00
N ILE A 1053 -113.73 -42.66 130.85
CA ILE A 1053 -114.60 -43.71 130.28
C ILE A 1053 -114.18 -44.00 128.84
N ILE A 1054 -114.21 -45.27 128.44
CA ILE A 1054 -113.98 -45.72 127.07
C ILE A 1054 -115.31 -46.20 126.46
N ILE A 1055 -115.64 -45.70 125.28
CA ILE A 1055 -116.78 -46.16 124.46
C ILE A 1055 -116.25 -47.05 123.33
N GLN A 1056 -116.87 -48.21 123.11
CA GLN A 1056 -116.56 -49.17 122.04
C GLN A 1056 -117.66 -49.21 120.99
#